data_AF-A0A2E4YR12-F1
#
_entry.id   AF-A0A2E4YR12-F1
#
_cell.length_a   1.000
_cell.length_b   1.000
_cell.length_c   1.000
_cell.angle_alpha   90.00
_cell.angle_beta   90.00
_cell.angle_gamma   90.00
#
_symmetry.space_group_name_H-M   'P 1'
#
loop_
_entity.id
_entity.type
_entity.pdbx_description
1 polymer ?
#
loop_
_entity_poly.entity_id
_entity_poly.type
_entity_poly.pdbx_seq_one_letter_code
_entity_poly.pdbx_strand_id
1 'polypeptide(L)'
;MIFLKLSIIIVNYNVKHFLEQCLISVFKATKTIDAEIFVVDNNSVDGSVSMIQEKFQEVKLIANTENVGFSSANNQAIRLANGQYILLLNPDTVVEEDTFTKCLDFMDSQPDSGGLGVKMIDGKGKFLPESKRGLPTPSAAFYKIFGLSSLFPKSKLMGKYHLGYLSKEENHSIEVLSGAFMLLRKKALDKIGLLDEAFFMYGEDIDLSYRLILGGYKNYYFSKTSIIHYKGESTKKTSVNYVFVFYNAMIIFAKKHFSKKNAKLFSFLINIAIYIRAFIAISIQLIKKLSLSIVDLSSTIGVIYLIAKYYQLYTNIIFPTKILYIAISVYAITWTLSNFVLGGYDKPYKTGALIKSALAGTIIILSAYALLPKEIQFSRSIILFSSLGFLLVSFLNRVIFHLLGWGKLKTSLKEKKSFAIVGSKQEGNRIQNLLEQVAQIEKLYFVNPEPSNSKNNSSFDIELNQLYDLVRIKKINEVVFCAKDISAQDTIEIMSRFSSIQKVDFKISQPNTLFLIGSNSIHSSGDLYMMDMNTINKVENIRLKRIFDIGTSSMLLIFFPFLFFYYKRPLSALKSILKVFIGLSTWVGYHENSSYEKLPKLKNNILSVSDGIVPINPETCAKLNVVYAKDYSIFADLRIVIRNLRHIG
;
A
#
# COMPACT_ATOMS: atom_id res chain seq x y z
N MET A 1 24.93 41.09 4.89
CA MET A 1 24.60 39.69 5.25
C MET A 1 23.96 39.04 4.04
N ILE A 2 24.56 37.97 3.51
CA ILE A 2 23.88 37.10 2.55
C ILE A 2 22.78 36.39 3.36
N PHE A 3 21.52 36.70 3.07
CA PHE A 3 20.39 36.10 3.77
C PHE A 3 20.02 34.81 3.05
N LEU A 4 20.05 33.69 3.77
CA LEU A 4 19.56 32.39 3.29
C LEU A 4 18.15 32.56 2.71
N LYS A 5 17.92 32.12 1.47
CA LYS A 5 16.67 32.41 0.76
C LYS A 5 15.56 31.44 1.14
N LEU A 6 15.87 30.16 1.28
CA LEU A 6 14.88 29.09 1.44
C LEU A 6 15.32 28.04 2.47
N SER A 7 14.44 27.68 3.40
CA SER A 7 14.59 26.49 4.23
C SER A 7 13.54 25.46 3.85
N ILE A 8 13.97 24.26 3.48
CA ILE A 8 13.10 23.17 3.05
C ILE A 8 13.01 22.17 4.20
N ILE A 9 11.79 21.80 4.58
CA ILE A 9 11.51 20.93 5.72
C ILE A 9 10.71 19.74 5.24
N ILE A 10 11.25 18.55 5.44
CA ILE A 10 10.65 17.29 5.03
C ILE A 10 10.45 16.41 6.27
N VAL A 11 9.21 16.09 6.60
CA VAL A 11 8.89 15.12 7.67
C VAL A 11 8.80 13.73 7.07
N ASN A 12 9.62 12.80 7.56
CA ASN A 12 9.70 11.42 7.06
C ASN A 12 9.14 10.40 8.05
N TYR A 13 8.42 9.39 7.54
CA TYR A 13 7.98 8.23 8.31
C TYR A 13 7.78 7.00 7.41
N ASN A 14 8.69 6.04 7.47
CA ASN A 14 8.59 4.74 6.78
C ASN A 14 8.44 4.82 5.24
N VAL A 15 9.12 5.78 4.59
CA VAL A 15 9.08 5.95 3.12
C VAL A 15 10.45 6.23 2.49
N LYS A 16 11.49 5.50 2.93
CA LYS A 16 12.91 5.61 2.52
C LYS A 16 13.10 5.87 1.02
N HIS A 17 12.49 5.06 0.17
CA HIS A 17 12.69 5.13 -1.28
C HIS A 17 12.07 6.40 -1.90
N PHE A 18 10.89 6.79 -1.42
CA PHE A 18 10.27 8.05 -1.81
C PHE A 18 11.08 9.25 -1.31
N LEU A 19 11.53 9.20 -0.05
CA LEU A 19 12.39 10.25 0.51
C LEU A 19 13.68 10.43 -0.29
N GLU A 20 14.35 9.33 -0.66
CA GLU A 20 15.56 9.38 -1.49
C GLU A 20 15.29 10.07 -2.83
N GLN A 21 14.19 9.72 -3.52
CA GLN A 21 13.78 10.38 -4.76
C GLN A 21 13.44 11.87 -4.56
N CYS A 22 12.72 12.19 -3.47
CA CYS A 22 12.38 13.56 -3.12
C CYS A 22 13.65 14.40 -2.91
N LEU A 23 14.59 13.94 -2.08
CA LEU A 23 15.86 14.61 -1.83
C LEU A 23 16.65 14.83 -3.12
N ILE A 24 16.78 13.82 -4.00
CA ILE A 24 17.45 13.98 -5.29
C ILE A 24 16.82 15.11 -6.11
N SER A 25 15.49 15.20 -6.18
CA SER A 25 14.81 16.28 -6.91
C SER A 25 14.99 17.65 -6.23
N VAL A 26 14.95 17.69 -4.90
CA VAL A 26 15.18 18.91 -4.11
C VAL A 26 16.58 19.46 -4.34
N PHE A 27 17.62 18.63 -4.26
CA PHE A 27 19.00 19.04 -4.52
C PHE A 27 19.21 19.57 -5.94
N LYS A 28 18.53 18.98 -6.94
CA LYS A 28 18.55 19.52 -8.31
C LYS A 28 17.88 20.90 -8.38
N ALA A 29 16.75 21.08 -7.70
CA ALA A 29 15.97 22.32 -7.70
C ALA A 29 16.58 23.45 -6.84
N THR A 30 17.52 23.14 -5.94
CA THR A 30 18.23 24.14 -5.11
C THR A 30 19.59 24.56 -5.67
N LYS A 31 20.03 24.04 -6.82
CA LYS A 31 21.38 24.30 -7.37
C LYS A 31 21.76 25.78 -7.46
N THR A 32 20.79 26.65 -7.72
CA THR A 32 20.98 28.10 -7.89
C THR A 32 20.40 28.93 -6.75
N ILE A 33 20.05 28.29 -5.63
CA ILE A 33 19.35 28.93 -4.50
C ILE A 33 20.18 28.69 -3.24
N ASP A 34 20.44 29.77 -2.50
CA ASP A 34 20.99 29.64 -1.15
C ASP A 34 19.92 29.04 -0.22
N ALA A 35 20.01 27.73 -0.01
CA ALA A 35 18.99 26.94 0.66
C ALA A 35 19.58 25.98 1.69
N GLU A 36 18.80 25.68 2.73
CA GLU A 36 19.08 24.61 3.67
C GLU A 36 17.97 23.57 3.65
N ILE A 37 18.32 22.31 3.88
CA ILE A 37 17.38 21.18 3.83
C ILE A 37 17.38 20.48 5.18
N PHE A 38 16.21 20.39 5.79
CA PHE A 38 15.96 19.62 6.99
C PHE A 38 15.14 18.37 6.68
N VAL A 39 15.54 17.25 7.28
CA VAL A 39 14.69 16.06 7.36
C VAL A 39 14.42 15.75 8.81
N VAL A 40 13.14 15.64 9.17
CA VAL A 40 12.70 15.23 10.50
C VAL A 40 12.13 13.81 10.40
N ASP A 41 12.90 12.83 10.87
CA ASP A 41 12.51 11.43 10.85
C ASP A 41 11.72 11.08 12.11
N ASN A 42 10.46 10.68 11.94
CA ASN A 42 9.53 10.36 13.03
C ASN A 42 9.62 8.90 13.48
N ASN A 43 10.84 8.44 13.82
CA ASN A 43 11.15 7.07 14.23
C ASN A 43 10.88 6.03 13.13
N SER A 44 11.55 6.18 11.98
CA SER A 44 11.36 5.29 10.84
C SER A 44 11.98 3.91 11.02
N VAL A 45 11.10 2.95 10.72
CA VAL A 45 11.26 1.55 10.35
C VAL A 45 12.20 1.24 9.18
N ASP A 46 12.70 2.25 8.49
CA ASP A 46 13.18 2.16 7.11
C ASP A 46 14.56 1.65 6.73
N GLY A 47 15.49 1.99 7.62
CA GLY A 47 16.81 2.44 7.17
C GLY A 47 16.80 3.82 6.48
N SER A 48 15.76 4.66 6.67
CA SER A 48 15.70 6.05 6.17
C SER A 48 16.82 6.90 6.77
N VAL A 49 16.99 6.87 8.09
CA VAL A 49 18.05 7.58 8.82
C VAL A 49 19.44 7.23 8.28
N SER A 50 19.75 5.93 8.18
CA SER A 50 21.04 5.47 7.64
C SER A 50 21.26 5.94 6.20
N MET A 51 20.22 5.88 5.36
CA MET A 51 20.29 6.35 3.98
C MET A 51 20.64 7.84 3.89
N ILE A 52 20.05 8.67 4.74
CA ILE A 52 20.34 10.11 4.80
C ILE A 52 21.79 10.33 5.22
N GLN A 53 22.25 9.65 6.28
CA GLN A 53 23.61 9.79 6.80
C GLN A 53 24.68 9.34 5.78
N GLU A 54 24.39 8.31 4.99
CA GLU A 54 25.30 7.78 3.97
C GLU A 54 25.34 8.64 2.70
N LYS A 55 24.18 9.08 2.20
CA LYS A 55 24.04 9.68 0.85
C LYS A 55 23.82 11.18 0.83
N PHE A 56 23.31 11.77 1.91
CA PHE A 56 22.84 13.15 1.95
C PHE A 56 23.39 13.87 3.20
N GLN A 57 24.71 13.88 3.35
CA GLN A 57 25.41 14.45 4.52
C GLN A 57 25.15 15.95 4.73
N GLU A 58 24.76 16.66 3.67
CA GLU A 58 24.40 18.08 3.69
C GLU A 58 23.03 18.35 4.34
N VAL A 59 22.19 17.31 4.50
CA VAL A 59 20.86 17.41 5.11
C VAL A 59 20.98 17.51 6.62
N LYS A 60 20.28 18.50 7.20
CA LYS A 60 20.12 18.66 8.65
C LYS A 60 19.08 17.66 9.17
N LEU A 61 19.55 16.51 9.64
CA LEU A 61 18.70 15.43 10.15
C LEU A 61 18.31 15.63 11.61
N ILE A 62 17.01 15.58 11.91
CA ILE A 62 16.44 15.45 13.25
C ILE A 62 15.80 14.07 13.34
N ALA A 63 16.39 13.13 14.09
CA ALA A 63 15.87 11.79 14.25
C ALA A 63 15.12 11.65 15.59
N ASN A 64 13.79 11.64 15.55
CA ASN A 64 12.95 11.48 16.73
C ASN A 64 12.92 10.02 17.20
N THR A 65 12.80 9.81 18.51
CA THR A 65 12.65 8.48 19.13
C THR A 65 11.21 7.96 19.09
N GLU A 66 10.24 8.83 18.77
CA GLU A 66 8.83 8.50 18.62
C GLU A 66 8.21 9.27 17.45
N ASN A 67 7.00 8.88 17.03
CA ASN A 67 6.27 9.61 16.01
C ASN A 67 5.43 10.72 16.65
N VAL A 68 5.95 11.94 16.63
CA VAL A 68 5.32 13.13 17.23
C VAL A 68 4.25 13.79 16.34
N GLY A 69 3.97 13.22 15.16
CA GLY A 69 3.04 13.79 14.18
C GLY A 69 3.67 14.84 13.25
N PHE A 70 2.88 15.36 12.32
CA PHE A 70 3.34 16.26 11.27
C PHE A 70 3.61 17.68 11.79
N SER A 71 2.72 18.24 12.60
CA SER A 71 2.85 19.61 13.12
C SER A 71 4.08 19.77 14.01
N SER A 72 4.21 18.91 15.03
CA SER A 72 5.33 18.98 15.97
C SER A 72 6.67 18.74 15.27
N ALA A 73 6.74 17.77 14.35
CA ALA A 73 7.95 17.49 13.58
C ALA A 73 8.36 18.69 12.69
N ASN A 74 7.41 19.29 11.95
CA ASN A 74 7.72 20.49 11.18
C ASN A 74 8.19 21.63 12.09
N ASN A 75 7.50 21.88 13.20
CA ASN A 75 7.87 22.95 14.12
C ASN A 75 9.27 22.79 14.72
N GLN A 76 9.77 21.55 14.94
CA GLN A 76 11.15 21.32 15.37
C GLN A 76 12.15 21.92 14.37
N ALA A 77 11.98 21.66 13.08
CA ALA A 77 12.84 22.20 12.04
C ALA A 77 12.60 23.70 11.77
N ILE A 78 11.34 24.17 11.79
CA ILE A 78 11.02 25.60 11.55
C ILE A 78 11.74 26.50 12.56
N ARG A 79 11.82 26.08 13.84
CA ARG A 79 12.52 26.83 14.89
C ARG A 79 14.02 26.97 14.65
N LEU A 80 14.62 26.06 13.88
CA LEU A 80 16.04 26.07 13.52
C LEU A 80 16.31 26.71 12.15
N ALA A 81 15.26 26.95 11.36
CA ALA A 81 15.34 27.41 9.99
C ALA A 81 15.61 28.92 9.88
N ASN A 82 16.53 29.30 8.99
CA ASN A 82 17.02 30.66 8.81
C ASN A 82 16.56 31.31 7.50
N GLY A 83 15.91 30.57 6.61
CA GLY A 83 15.47 31.03 5.30
C GLY A 83 14.44 32.14 5.35
N GLN A 84 14.50 33.08 4.39
CA GLN A 84 13.45 34.09 4.19
C GLN A 84 12.07 33.43 3.95
N TYR A 85 12.08 32.29 3.26
CA TYR A 85 10.91 31.44 3.03
C TYR A 85 11.11 30.05 3.63
N ILE A 86 10.02 29.47 4.12
CA ILE A 86 9.98 28.13 4.69
C ILE A 86 9.11 27.25 3.79
N LEU A 87 9.65 26.18 3.24
CA LEU A 87 8.89 25.20 2.46
C LEU A 87 8.64 23.95 3.29
N LEU A 88 7.37 23.63 3.54
CA LEU A 88 6.98 22.29 4.00
C LEU A 88 6.76 21.42 2.77
N LEU A 89 7.48 20.31 2.69
CA LEU A 89 7.47 19.41 1.54
C LEU A 89 7.29 17.96 2.01
N ASN A 90 6.37 17.24 1.39
CA ASN A 90 6.19 15.83 1.69
C ASN A 90 7.33 14.96 1.11
N PRO A 91 7.69 13.85 1.79
CA PRO A 91 8.76 12.94 1.34
C PRO A 91 8.38 12.14 0.09
N ASP A 92 7.11 12.05 -0.26
CA ASP A 92 6.57 11.35 -1.43
C ASP A 92 6.29 12.28 -2.61
N THR A 93 7.18 13.27 -2.81
CA THR A 93 7.09 14.27 -3.88
C THR A 93 8.29 14.27 -4.82
N VAL A 94 8.11 14.83 -6.02
CA VAL A 94 9.17 15.13 -7.00
C VAL A 94 8.93 16.54 -7.52
N VAL A 95 9.93 17.41 -7.38
CA VAL A 95 9.87 18.80 -7.86
C VAL A 95 10.58 18.96 -9.21
N GLU A 96 10.14 19.91 -10.03
CA GLU A 96 10.84 20.33 -11.25
C GLU A 96 12.11 21.11 -10.86
N GLU A 97 13.11 21.08 -11.74
CA GLU A 97 14.40 21.72 -11.52
C GLU A 97 14.29 23.25 -11.29
N ASP A 98 13.24 23.90 -11.80
CA ASP A 98 13.01 25.34 -11.62
C ASP A 98 11.82 25.68 -10.70
N THR A 99 11.21 24.67 -10.04
CA THR A 99 10.03 24.85 -9.17
C THR A 99 10.28 25.91 -8.11
N PHE A 100 11.39 25.81 -7.39
CA PHE A 100 11.67 26.70 -6.27
C PHE A 100 11.95 28.12 -6.73
N THR A 101 12.74 28.31 -7.79
CA THR A 101 13.02 29.64 -8.36
C THR A 101 11.72 30.34 -8.77
N LYS A 102 10.87 29.68 -9.58
CA LYS A 102 9.58 30.24 -10.01
C LYS A 102 8.67 30.60 -8.83
N CYS A 103 8.64 29.75 -7.79
CA CYS A 103 7.84 30.00 -6.60
C CYS A 103 8.36 31.19 -5.79
N LEU A 104 9.69 31.30 -5.61
CA LEU A 104 10.32 32.40 -4.89
C LEU A 104 10.12 33.73 -5.63
N ASP A 105 10.29 33.75 -6.95
CA ASP A 105 10.05 34.94 -7.79
C ASP A 105 8.60 35.42 -7.67
N PHE A 106 7.64 34.48 -7.71
CA PHE A 106 6.24 34.81 -7.49
C PHE A 106 6.01 35.39 -6.09
N MET A 107 6.57 34.77 -5.05
CA MET A 107 6.43 35.25 -3.67
C MET A 107 7.05 36.64 -3.48
N ASP A 108 8.20 36.92 -4.09
CA ASP A 108 8.83 38.24 -4.02
C ASP A 108 7.98 39.30 -4.77
N SER A 109 7.35 38.92 -5.88
CA SER A 109 6.43 39.81 -6.63
C SER A 109 5.08 40.05 -5.95
N GLN A 110 4.69 39.23 -4.97
CA GLN A 110 3.40 39.30 -4.25
C GLN A 110 3.64 39.50 -2.74
N PRO A 111 3.87 40.74 -2.28
CA PRO A 111 4.15 41.01 -0.86
C PRO A 111 3.01 40.60 0.09
N ASP A 112 1.76 40.56 -0.39
CA ASP A 112 0.59 40.13 0.38
C ASP A 112 0.46 38.60 0.50
N SER A 113 1.29 37.84 -0.22
CA SER A 113 1.34 36.37 -0.14
C SER A 113 1.98 35.93 1.17
N GLY A 114 1.17 35.29 2.02
CA GLY A 114 1.62 34.60 3.23
C GLY A 114 2.04 33.17 2.95
N GLY A 115 1.41 32.53 1.96
CA GLY A 115 1.78 31.19 1.52
C GLY A 115 1.41 30.87 0.07
N LEU A 116 2.10 29.87 -0.47
CA LEU A 116 1.98 29.42 -1.86
C LEU A 116 1.94 27.88 -1.91
N GLY A 117 0.98 27.36 -2.67
CA GLY A 117 0.93 25.98 -3.11
C GLY A 117 1.05 25.90 -4.63
N VAL A 118 1.37 24.71 -5.15
CA VAL A 118 1.61 24.48 -6.58
C VAL A 118 0.65 23.44 -7.16
N LYS A 119 0.63 23.34 -8.50
CA LYS A 119 -0.05 22.25 -9.21
C LYS A 119 0.56 20.91 -8.83
N MET A 120 -0.26 19.97 -8.39
CA MET A 120 0.19 18.61 -8.11
C MET A 120 -0.46 17.61 -9.07
N ILE A 121 0.31 16.61 -9.48
CA ILE A 121 -0.16 15.43 -10.21
C ILE A 121 0.15 14.16 -9.41
N ASP A 122 -0.63 13.11 -9.61
CA ASP A 122 -0.31 11.79 -9.05
C ASP A 122 0.74 11.05 -9.91
N GLY A 123 1.16 9.86 -9.46
CA GLY A 123 2.06 9.01 -10.22
C GLY A 123 1.52 8.53 -11.58
N LYS A 124 0.26 8.85 -11.94
CA LYS A 124 -0.34 8.59 -13.27
C LYS A 124 -0.42 9.85 -14.13
N GLY A 125 0.13 10.98 -13.66
CA GLY A 125 0.02 12.26 -14.35
C GLY A 125 -1.33 12.96 -14.19
N LYS A 126 -2.23 12.44 -13.34
CA LYS A 126 -3.55 13.04 -13.15
C LYS A 126 -3.47 14.17 -12.14
N PHE A 127 -4.07 15.30 -12.48
CA PHE A 127 -4.21 16.44 -11.57
C PHE A 127 -4.86 16.05 -10.24
N LEU A 128 -4.24 16.48 -9.15
CA LEU A 128 -4.71 16.30 -7.78
C LEU A 128 -5.56 17.49 -7.34
N PRO A 129 -6.87 17.33 -7.08
CA PRO A 129 -7.74 18.42 -6.66
C PRO A 129 -7.33 19.09 -5.35
N GLU A 130 -6.59 18.40 -4.48
CA GLU A 130 -6.02 18.97 -3.26
C GLU A 130 -5.00 20.09 -3.50
N SER A 131 -4.52 20.29 -4.73
CA SER A 131 -3.66 21.43 -5.10
C SER A 131 -4.30 22.78 -4.79
N LYS A 132 -5.64 22.83 -4.72
CA LYS A 132 -6.40 24.03 -4.38
C LYS A 132 -7.63 23.67 -3.59
N ARG A 133 -7.74 24.19 -2.36
CA ARG A 133 -8.87 23.91 -1.47
C ARG A 133 -9.55 25.17 -0.97
N GLY A 134 -10.85 25.04 -0.78
CA GLY A 134 -11.64 25.97 0.02
C GLY A 134 -11.66 25.54 1.49
N LEU A 135 -12.07 26.45 2.38
CA LEU A 135 -12.28 26.14 3.79
C LEU A 135 -13.31 25.02 3.95
N PRO A 136 -13.10 24.08 4.89
CA PRO A 136 -14.07 23.05 5.22
C PRO A 136 -15.24 23.61 6.03
N THR A 137 -15.97 24.59 5.48
CA THR A 137 -17.19 25.10 6.11
C THR A 137 -18.24 23.99 6.25
N PRO A 138 -19.23 24.13 7.15
CA PRO A 138 -20.26 23.12 7.31
C PRO A 138 -20.98 22.73 6.01
N SER A 139 -21.27 23.71 5.15
CA SER A 139 -21.86 23.48 3.83
C SER A 139 -20.90 22.74 2.88
N ALA A 140 -19.63 23.12 2.83
CA ALA A 140 -18.63 22.44 1.98
C ALA A 140 -18.41 20.99 2.43
N ALA A 141 -18.35 20.74 3.73
CA ALA A 141 -18.27 19.41 4.31
C ALA A 141 -19.51 18.56 3.97
N PHE A 142 -20.71 19.13 4.08
CA PHE A 142 -21.97 18.48 3.69
C PHE A 142 -21.94 18.04 2.22
N TYR A 143 -21.66 18.94 1.27
CA TYR A 143 -21.63 18.59 -0.16
C TYR A 143 -20.59 17.51 -0.48
N LYS A 144 -19.47 17.49 0.25
CA LYS A 144 -18.44 16.47 0.09
C LYS A 144 -18.86 15.11 0.62
N ILE A 145 -19.48 15.04 1.80
CA ILE A 145 -19.91 13.79 2.45
C ILE A 145 -20.98 13.10 1.61
N PHE A 146 -21.95 13.85 1.07
CA PHE A 146 -23.04 13.33 0.25
C PHE A 146 -22.69 13.16 -1.23
N GLY A 147 -21.42 13.35 -1.63
CA GLY A 147 -20.97 13.16 -3.01
C GLY A 147 -21.40 14.26 -4.01
N LEU A 148 -22.17 15.24 -3.56
CA LEU A 148 -22.64 16.37 -4.35
C LEU A 148 -21.49 17.21 -4.96
N SER A 149 -20.37 17.33 -4.25
CA SER A 149 -19.18 18.00 -4.80
C SER A 149 -18.55 17.26 -5.99
N SER A 150 -18.73 15.94 -6.07
CA SER A 150 -18.24 15.12 -7.17
C SER A 150 -19.18 15.14 -8.37
N LEU A 151 -20.48 15.28 -8.14
CA LEU A 151 -21.50 15.40 -9.19
C LEU A 151 -21.48 16.78 -9.83
N PHE A 152 -21.24 17.84 -9.05
CA PHE A 152 -21.28 19.23 -9.50
C PHE A 152 -19.96 19.98 -9.21
N PRO A 153 -18.81 19.52 -9.74
CA PRO A 153 -17.50 20.08 -9.40
C PRO A 153 -17.28 21.52 -9.88
N LYS A 154 -17.98 21.94 -10.94
CA LYS A 154 -17.92 23.32 -11.48
C LYS A 154 -18.87 24.30 -10.79
N SER A 155 -19.68 23.85 -9.83
CA SER A 155 -20.54 24.74 -9.04
C SER A 155 -19.70 25.52 -8.02
N LYS A 156 -19.87 26.84 -7.95
CA LYS A 156 -19.23 27.68 -6.91
C LYS A 156 -19.67 27.29 -5.49
N LEU A 157 -20.89 26.77 -5.35
CA LEU A 157 -21.46 26.35 -4.08
C LEU A 157 -21.03 24.92 -3.71
N MET A 158 -21.31 23.96 -4.61
CA MET A 158 -21.15 22.52 -4.32
C MET A 158 -19.73 22.03 -4.57
N GLY A 159 -18.99 22.67 -5.49
CA GLY A 159 -17.59 22.41 -5.79
C GLY A 159 -16.61 23.21 -4.93
N LYS A 160 -17.07 23.94 -3.90
CA LYS A 160 -16.26 24.86 -3.09
C LYS A 160 -15.02 24.20 -2.47
N TYR A 161 -15.14 22.98 -1.95
CA TYR A 161 -14.03 22.35 -1.22
C TYR A 161 -12.76 22.14 -2.07
N HIS A 162 -12.88 21.73 -3.34
CA HIS A 162 -11.73 21.55 -4.25
C HIS A 162 -11.63 22.67 -5.31
N LEU A 163 -12.43 23.73 -5.16
CA LEU A 163 -12.47 24.87 -6.07
C LEU A 163 -12.51 24.44 -7.55
N GLY A 164 -13.35 23.45 -7.86
CA GLY A 164 -13.39 22.79 -9.18
C GLY A 164 -13.91 23.70 -10.31
N TYR A 165 -14.44 24.86 -9.96
CA TYR A 165 -14.84 25.93 -10.88
C TYR A 165 -13.68 26.85 -11.29
N LEU A 166 -12.54 26.81 -10.59
CA LEU A 166 -11.33 27.52 -10.99
C LEU A 166 -10.56 26.71 -12.03
N SER A 167 -9.79 27.39 -12.88
CA SER A 167 -8.86 26.70 -13.77
C SER A 167 -7.78 25.98 -12.95
N LYS A 168 -7.14 24.97 -13.55
CA LYS A 168 -5.92 24.36 -13.00
C LYS A 168 -4.65 24.94 -13.65
N GLU A 169 -4.80 25.67 -14.75
CA GLU A 169 -3.69 26.22 -15.53
C GLU A 169 -3.44 27.72 -15.24
N GLU A 170 -4.21 28.31 -14.33
CA GLU A 170 -4.10 29.73 -13.93
C GLU A 170 -3.79 29.87 -12.44
N ASN A 171 -3.15 30.98 -12.09
CA ASN A 171 -2.88 31.33 -10.71
C ASN A 171 -4.18 31.82 -10.04
N HIS A 172 -4.41 31.41 -8.79
CA HIS A 172 -5.61 31.79 -8.05
C HIS A 172 -5.30 32.08 -6.59
N SER A 173 -5.96 33.09 -6.02
CA SER A 173 -6.06 33.19 -4.56
C SER A 173 -7.01 32.10 -4.06
N ILE A 174 -6.58 31.35 -3.04
CA ILE A 174 -7.30 30.21 -2.49
C ILE A 174 -7.35 30.29 -0.97
N GLU A 175 -8.24 29.51 -0.34
CA GLU A 175 -8.39 29.59 1.11
C GLU A 175 -7.41 28.66 1.84
N VAL A 176 -7.13 27.47 1.27
CA VAL A 176 -6.37 26.41 1.95
C VAL A 176 -5.30 25.81 1.03
N LEU A 177 -4.04 25.83 1.50
CA LEU A 177 -2.90 25.16 0.88
C LEU A 177 -2.84 23.68 1.26
N SER A 178 -2.07 22.89 0.52
CA SER A 178 -1.81 21.48 0.84
C SER A 178 -0.50 21.35 1.58
N GLY A 179 -0.46 20.62 2.71
CA GLY A 179 0.79 20.31 3.40
C GLY A 179 1.83 19.55 2.56
N ALA A 180 1.44 18.98 1.41
CA ALA A 180 2.35 18.31 0.49
C ALA A 180 3.38 19.25 -0.17
N PHE A 181 3.00 20.52 -0.38
CA PHE A 181 3.87 21.60 -0.81
C PHE A 181 3.27 22.91 -0.32
N MET A 182 3.87 23.47 0.73
CA MET A 182 3.41 24.70 1.37
C MET A 182 4.60 25.62 1.61
N LEU A 183 4.82 26.55 0.66
CA LEU A 183 5.84 27.58 0.78
C LEU A 183 5.27 28.75 1.56
N LEU A 184 5.97 29.18 2.60
CA LEU A 184 5.49 30.13 3.60
C LEU A 184 6.48 31.28 3.73
N ARG A 185 5.97 32.50 3.82
CA ARG A 185 6.80 33.67 4.13
C ARG A 185 7.16 33.65 5.62
N LYS A 186 8.45 33.69 5.98
CA LYS A 186 8.88 33.65 7.39
C LYS A 186 8.25 34.78 8.23
N LYS A 187 8.25 36.02 7.70
CA LYS A 187 7.57 37.16 8.34
C LYS A 187 6.07 36.92 8.62
N ALA A 188 5.39 36.15 7.77
CA ALA A 188 4.00 35.81 8.02
C ALA A 188 3.89 34.81 9.19
N LEU A 189 4.72 33.78 9.22
CA LEU A 189 4.81 32.83 10.33
C LEU A 189 5.16 33.51 11.66
N ASP A 190 6.11 34.44 11.65
CA ASP A 190 6.49 35.21 12.85
C ASP A 190 5.30 36.00 13.42
N LYS A 191 4.39 36.48 12.55
CA LYS A 191 3.19 37.21 12.95
C LYS A 191 2.07 36.30 13.45
N ILE A 192 1.82 35.18 12.78
CA ILE A 192 0.63 34.35 13.03
C ILE A 192 0.89 33.09 13.87
N GLY A 193 2.15 32.79 14.16
CA GLY A 193 2.60 31.57 14.83
C GLY A 193 2.78 30.37 13.89
N LEU A 194 3.41 29.32 14.42
CA LEU A 194 3.78 28.10 13.68
C LEU A 194 2.58 27.16 13.46
N LEU A 195 2.81 25.89 13.05
CA LEU A 195 1.74 24.89 12.99
C LEU A 195 1.22 24.61 14.40
N ASP A 196 -0.07 24.32 14.51
CA ASP A 196 -0.68 24.06 15.80
C ASP A 196 -0.53 22.58 16.18
N GLU A 197 0.25 22.34 17.24
CA GLU A 197 0.66 20.98 17.67
C GLU A 197 -0.51 20.16 18.25
N ALA A 198 -1.70 20.75 18.46
CA ALA A 198 -2.91 19.97 18.75
C ALA A 198 -3.32 19.08 17.57
N PHE A 199 -2.93 19.44 16.34
CA PHE A 199 -3.15 18.62 15.16
C PHE A 199 -1.98 17.66 14.96
N PHE A 200 -2.23 16.36 15.17
CA PHE A 200 -1.26 15.32 14.82
C PHE A 200 -1.04 15.24 13.30
N MET A 201 -2.11 15.31 12.49
CA MET A 201 -2.10 15.29 11.02
C MET A 201 -3.48 15.67 10.43
N TYR A 202 -3.53 16.15 9.17
CA TYR A 202 -4.71 16.45 8.34
C TYR A 202 -5.56 17.69 8.65
N GLY A 203 -5.17 18.51 9.62
CA GLY A 203 -5.89 19.76 9.92
C GLY A 203 -4.98 20.96 10.12
N GLU A 204 -3.71 20.72 10.33
CA GLU A 204 -2.66 21.71 10.52
C GLU A 204 -2.45 22.61 9.32
N ASP A 205 -2.54 22.07 8.11
CA ASP A 205 -2.42 22.83 6.86
C ASP A 205 -3.63 23.75 6.64
N ILE A 206 -4.84 23.26 6.96
CA ILE A 206 -6.09 24.03 6.95
C ILE A 206 -6.04 25.14 8.00
N ASP A 207 -5.65 24.82 9.23
CA ASP A 207 -5.54 25.76 10.34
C ASP A 207 -4.55 26.89 10.03
N LEU A 208 -3.33 26.53 9.61
CA LEU A 208 -2.30 27.50 9.27
C LEU A 208 -2.71 28.38 8.09
N SER A 209 -3.29 27.78 7.04
CA SER A 209 -3.80 28.55 5.88
C SER A 209 -4.88 29.55 6.30
N TYR A 210 -5.78 29.16 7.19
CA TYR A 210 -6.83 30.06 7.67
C TYR A 210 -6.27 31.16 8.58
N ARG A 211 -5.30 30.85 9.45
CA ARG A 211 -4.60 31.85 10.26
C ARG A 211 -3.81 32.85 9.42
N LEU A 212 -3.24 32.46 8.28
CA LEU A 212 -2.62 33.41 7.34
C LEU A 212 -3.64 34.44 6.84
N ILE A 213 -4.84 33.98 6.47
CA ILE A 213 -5.93 34.86 6.03
C ILE A 213 -6.38 35.80 7.15
N LEU A 214 -6.59 35.27 8.36
CA LEU A 214 -6.93 36.10 9.53
C LEU A 214 -5.82 37.09 9.91
N GLY A 215 -4.56 36.75 9.63
CA GLY A 215 -3.39 37.61 9.80
C GLY A 215 -3.24 38.70 8.74
N GLY A 216 -4.16 38.78 7.76
CA GLY A 216 -4.17 39.77 6.68
C GLY A 216 -3.35 39.39 5.45
N TYR A 217 -2.89 38.13 5.34
CA TYR A 217 -2.19 37.62 4.17
C TYR A 217 -3.13 36.87 3.23
N LYS A 218 -2.67 36.60 2.01
CA LYS A 218 -3.35 35.70 1.05
C LYS A 218 -2.57 34.40 0.86
N ASN A 219 -3.31 33.35 0.53
CA ASN A 219 -2.74 32.09 0.05
C ASN A 219 -2.95 32.00 -1.46
N TYR A 220 -1.93 31.54 -2.19
CA TYR A 220 -1.99 31.42 -3.64
C TYR A 220 -1.77 29.99 -4.12
N TYR A 221 -2.54 29.60 -5.13
CA TYR A 221 -2.27 28.47 -6.01
C TYR A 221 -1.48 28.98 -7.21
N PHE A 222 -0.31 28.38 -7.46
CA PHE A 222 0.57 28.73 -8.55
C PHE A 222 0.60 27.62 -9.61
N SER A 223 0.25 27.96 -10.84
CA SER A 223 0.05 26.98 -11.92
C SER A 223 1.26 26.81 -12.84
N LYS A 224 2.30 27.64 -12.71
CA LYS A 224 3.43 27.69 -13.65
C LYS A 224 4.56 26.69 -13.38
N THR A 225 4.40 25.86 -12.36
CA THR A 225 5.23 24.69 -12.06
C THR A 225 4.35 23.60 -11.49
N SER A 226 4.75 22.34 -11.66
CA SER A 226 4.04 21.20 -11.11
C SER A 226 4.96 20.30 -10.29
N ILE A 227 4.38 19.49 -9.41
CA ILE A 227 5.10 18.43 -8.69
C ILE A 227 4.37 17.11 -8.84
N ILE A 228 5.11 16.01 -8.77
CA ILE A 228 4.51 14.69 -8.53
C ILE A 228 4.28 14.57 -7.03
N HIS A 229 3.12 14.06 -6.62
CA HIS A 229 2.85 13.64 -5.25
C HIS A 229 2.21 12.25 -5.28
N TYR A 230 2.94 11.23 -4.81
CA TYR A 230 2.57 9.82 -4.95
C TYR A 230 1.41 9.36 -4.06
N LYS A 231 0.79 10.27 -3.29
CA LYS A 231 -0.51 10.15 -2.58
C LYS A 231 -0.89 8.76 -2.06
N GLY A 232 -0.77 8.59 -0.74
CA GLY A 232 -1.31 7.42 -0.01
C GLY A 232 -0.27 6.37 0.37
N GLU A 233 0.99 6.63 0.01
CA GLU A 233 2.16 5.82 0.37
C GLU A 233 2.56 6.00 1.82
N SER A 234 2.65 7.27 2.24
CA SER A 234 2.90 7.66 3.63
C SER A 234 1.67 7.45 4.53
N THR A 235 0.47 7.27 3.96
CA THR A 235 -0.72 6.93 4.75
C THR A 235 -1.77 6.10 4.01
N LYS A 236 -2.01 4.89 4.51
CA LYS A 236 -3.11 4.00 4.06
C LYS A 236 -4.47 4.57 4.45
N LYS A 237 -5.11 5.30 3.53
CA LYS A 237 -6.42 5.99 3.69
C LYS A 237 -7.60 5.08 4.03
N THR A 238 -7.45 3.77 3.93
CA THR A 238 -8.46 2.76 4.28
C THR A 238 -8.34 2.26 5.73
N SER A 239 -7.32 2.68 6.47
CA SER A 239 -7.21 2.33 7.88
C SER A 239 -8.27 3.07 8.70
N VAL A 240 -8.88 2.37 9.65
CA VAL A 240 -9.79 2.95 10.65
C VAL A 240 -9.10 4.10 11.40
N ASN A 241 -7.78 4.00 11.61
CA ASN A 241 -6.99 5.05 12.25
C ASN A 241 -6.97 6.36 11.44
N TYR A 242 -6.81 6.29 10.11
CA TYR A 242 -6.86 7.47 9.23
C TYR A 242 -8.17 8.25 9.40
N VAL A 243 -9.30 7.52 9.42
CA VAL A 243 -10.63 8.08 9.63
C VAL A 243 -10.62 8.85 10.96
N PHE A 244 -10.26 8.22 12.08
CA PHE A 244 -10.24 8.87 13.38
C PHE A 244 -9.34 10.13 13.43
N VAL A 245 -8.11 10.06 12.93
CA VAL A 245 -7.17 11.21 12.94
C VAL A 245 -7.73 12.38 12.13
N PHE A 246 -8.21 12.12 10.91
CA PHE A 246 -8.79 13.14 10.04
C PHE A 246 -10.01 13.83 10.68
N TYR A 247 -10.90 13.06 11.30
CA TYR A 247 -12.09 13.62 11.91
C TYR A 247 -11.80 14.37 13.21
N ASN A 248 -10.87 13.87 14.03
CA ASN A 248 -10.42 14.60 15.21
C ASN A 248 -9.84 15.96 14.80
N ALA A 249 -9.03 16.01 13.73
CA ALA A 249 -8.54 17.27 13.17
C ALA A 249 -9.68 18.22 12.79
N MET A 250 -10.73 17.74 12.11
CA MET A 250 -11.88 18.60 11.76
C MET A 250 -12.66 19.11 12.98
N ILE A 251 -12.75 18.31 14.05
CA ILE A 251 -13.36 18.74 15.32
C ILE A 251 -12.51 19.83 16.00
N ILE A 252 -11.18 19.66 16.04
CA ILE A 252 -10.25 20.66 16.59
C ILE A 252 -10.40 21.97 15.83
N PHE A 253 -10.38 21.91 14.49
CA PHE A 253 -10.55 23.09 13.62
C PHE A 253 -11.87 23.80 13.90
N ALA A 254 -12.99 23.06 13.95
CA ALA A 254 -14.31 23.65 14.20
C ALA A 254 -14.43 24.29 15.59
N LYS A 255 -13.85 23.68 16.62
CA LYS A 255 -13.84 24.24 17.99
C LYS A 255 -13.07 25.55 18.07
N LYS A 256 -12.00 25.71 17.28
CA LYS A 256 -11.15 26.90 17.26
C LYS A 256 -11.77 28.04 16.45
N HIS A 257 -12.34 27.73 15.29
CA HIS A 257 -12.66 28.73 14.27
C HIS A 257 -14.16 29.01 14.09
N PHE A 258 -15.05 28.17 14.64
CA PHE A 258 -16.50 28.40 14.57
C PHE A 258 -17.11 28.71 15.94
N SER A 259 -18.24 29.43 15.94
CA SER A 259 -18.93 29.81 17.18
C SER A 259 -19.30 28.57 18.02
N LYS A 260 -19.29 28.69 19.36
CA LYS A 260 -19.50 27.56 20.29
C LYS A 260 -20.78 26.76 20.00
N LYS A 261 -21.86 27.43 19.56
CA LYS A 261 -23.14 26.80 19.18
C LYS A 261 -23.02 26.02 17.86
N ASN A 262 -22.34 26.59 16.86
CA ASN A 262 -22.11 25.94 15.57
C ASN A 262 -21.12 24.79 15.68
N ALA A 263 -20.08 24.91 16.53
CA ALA A 263 -19.08 23.88 16.75
C ALA A 263 -19.68 22.59 17.36
N LYS A 264 -20.62 22.69 18.31
CA LYS A 264 -21.29 21.53 18.90
C LYS A 264 -22.17 20.79 17.89
N LEU A 265 -23.04 21.51 17.17
CA LEU A 265 -23.90 20.93 16.14
C LEU A 265 -23.07 20.31 15.01
N PHE A 266 -22.03 21.02 14.57
CA PHE A 266 -21.14 20.53 13.51
C PHE A 266 -20.38 19.28 13.93
N SER A 267 -19.85 19.23 15.16
CA SER A 267 -19.20 18.04 15.70
C SER A 267 -20.16 16.86 15.79
N PHE A 268 -21.41 17.08 16.21
CA PHE A 268 -22.45 16.05 16.27
C PHE A 268 -22.78 15.48 14.88
N LEU A 269 -23.00 16.35 13.88
CA LEU A 269 -23.29 15.92 12.51
C LEU A 269 -22.12 15.19 11.86
N ILE A 270 -20.89 15.66 12.09
CA ILE A 270 -19.67 14.96 11.66
C ILE A 270 -19.63 13.56 12.27
N ASN A 271 -19.81 13.43 13.59
CA ASN A 271 -19.77 12.14 14.27
C ASN A 271 -20.78 11.15 13.69
N ILE A 272 -22.03 11.57 13.46
CA ILE A 272 -23.04 10.72 12.82
C ILE A 272 -22.61 10.31 11.40
N ALA A 273 -22.16 11.26 10.58
CA ALA A 273 -21.70 10.96 9.23
C ALA A 273 -20.52 9.97 9.20
N ILE A 274 -19.62 10.05 10.18
CA ILE A 274 -18.53 9.09 10.36
C ILE A 274 -19.06 7.71 10.65
N TYR A 275 -19.92 7.57 11.67
CA TYR A 275 -20.44 6.27 12.08
C TYR A 275 -21.22 5.61 10.95
N ILE A 276 -22.03 6.37 10.21
CA ILE A 276 -22.74 5.88 9.02
C ILE A 276 -21.74 5.44 7.95
N ARG A 277 -20.74 6.27 7.62
CA ARG A 277 -19.77 5.92 6.56
C ARG A 277 -18.88 4.75 6.95
N ALA A 278 -18.45 4.66 8.21
CA ALA A 278 -17.68 3.54 8.74
C ALA A 278 -18.53 2.26 8.74
N PHE A 279 -19.78 2.33 9.19
CA PHE A 279 -20.71 1.20 9.14
C PHE A 279 -20.93 0.71 7.70
N ILE A 280 -21.19 1.61 6.75
CA ILE A 280 -21.35 1.28 5.33
C ILE A 280 -20.05 0.66 4.78
N ALA A 281 -18.89 1.24 5.07
CA ALA A 281 -17.60 0.73 4.58
C ALA A 281 -17.29 -0.66 5.14
N ILE A 282 -17.47 -0.88 6.45
CA ILE A 282 -17.29 -2.17 7.11
C ILE A 282 -18.27 -3.19 6.56
N SER A 283 -19.55 -2.82 6.40
CA SER A 283 -20.58 -3.68 5.83
C SER A 283 -20.26 -4.09 4.40
N ILE A 284 -19.89 -3.14 3.54
CA ILE A 284 -19.48 -3.42 2.15
C ILE A 284 -18.22 -4.30 2.13
N GLN A 285 -17.25 -4.05 3.01
CA GLN A 285 -16.02 -4.85 3.06
C GLN A 285 -16.30 -6.28 3.55
N LEU A 286 -17.17 -6.45 4.55
CA LEU A 286 -17.62 -7.75 5.03
C LEU A 286 -18.38 -8.51 3.95
N ILE A 287 -19.33 -7.86 3.27
CA ILE A 287 -20.06 -8.41 2.14
C ILE A 287 -19.08 -8.84 1.04
N LYS A 288 -18.15 -7.97 0.62
CA LYS A 288 -17.16 -8.31 -0.41
C LYS A 288 -16.19 -9.42 -0.02
N LYS A 289 -15.92 -9.59 1.28
CA LYS A 289 -15.02 -10.61 1.81
C LYS A 289 -15.70 -11.98 1.90
N LEU A 290 -16.97 -12.01 2.32
CA LEU A 290 -17.72 -13.24 2.52
C LEU A 290 -18.51 -13.68 1.28
N SER A 291 -18.84 -12.77 0.37
CA SER A 291 -19.75 -13.05 -0.75
C SER A 291 -19.29 -14.19 -1.63
N LEU A 292 -18.00 -14.26 -2.00
CA LEU A 292 -17.52 -15.35 -2.85
C LEU A 292 -17.60 -16.71 -2.17
N SER A 293 -17.29 -16.79 -0.86
CA SER A 293 -17.37 -18.04 -0.11
C SER A 293 -18.81 -18.50 0.09
N ILE A 294 -19.73 -17.57 0.35
CA ILE A 294 -21.17 -17.86 0.48
C ILE A 294 -21.75 -18.32 -0.86
N VAL A 295 -21.39 -17.65 -1.94
CA VAL A 295 -21.82 -18.01 -3.30
C VAL A 295 -21.27 -19.39 -3.66
N ASP A 296 -19.97 -19.65 -3.48
CA ASP A 296 -19.37 -20.97 -3.71
C ASP A 296 -20.06 -22.07 -2.88
N LEU A 297 -20.35 -21.84 -1.60
CA LEU A 297 -21.04 -22.81 -0.75
C LEU A 297 -22.44 -23.12 -1.29
N SER A 298 -23.22 -22.08 -1.57
CA SER A 298 -24.62 -22.22 -2.02
C SER A 298 -24.70 -22.91 -3.38
N SER A 299 -23.86 -22.51 -4.32
CA SER A 299 -23.82 -23.08 -5.66
C SER A 299 -23.27 -24.52 -5.66
N THR A 300 -22.35 -24.83 -4.75
CA THR A 300 -21.84 -26.20 -4.55
C THR A 300 -22.93 -27.11 -4.00
N ILE A 301 -23.68 -26.68 -2.97
CA ILE A 301 -24.83 -27.43 -2.46
C ILE A 301 -25.82 -27.74 -3.59
N GLY A 302 -26.14 -26.73 -4.42
CA GLY A 302 -27.03 -26.89 -5.56
C GLY A 302 -26.53 -27.93 -6.56
N VAL A 303 -25.25 -27.89 -6.95
CA VAL A 303 -24.71 -28.85 -7.92
C VAL A 303 -24.59 -30.26 -7.37
N ILE A 304 -24.20 -30.45 -6.11
CA ILE A 304 -24.20 -31.79 -5.49
C ILE A 304 -25.63 -32.35 -5.46
N TYR A 305 -26.62 -31.53 -5.10
CA TYR A 305 -28.02 -31.95 -5.11
C TYR A 305 -28.48 -32.40 -6.50
N LEU A 306 -28.16 -31.65 -7.56
CA LEU A 306 -28.48 -32.01 -8.93
C LEU A 306 -27.81 -33.32 -9.36
N ILE A 307 -26.51 -33.50 -9.05
CA ILE A 307 -25.77 -34.73 -9.34
C ILE A 307 -26.39 -35.92 -8.61
N ALA A 308 -26.72 -35.75 -7.33
CA ALA A 308 -27.36 -36.80 -6.55
C ALA A 308 -28.75 -37.16 -7.11
N LYS A 309 -29.57 -36.17 -7.48
CA LYS A 309 -30.89 -36.38 -8.09
C LYS A 309 -30.78 -37.12 -9.42
N TYR A 310 -29.84 -36.70 -10.28
CA TYR A 310 -29.58 -37.38 -11.55
C TYR A 310 -29.14 -38.83 -11.34
N TYR A 311 -28.26 -39.06 -10.35
CA TYR A 311 -27.81 -40.41 -10.01
C TYR A 311 -28.98 -41.31 -9.55
N GLN A 312 -29.89 -40.79 -8.73
CA GLN A 312 -31.11 -41.52 -8.31
C GLN A 312 -31.97 -41.90 -9.52
N LEU A 313 -32.17 -40.97 -10.46
CA LEU A 313 -32.95 -41.22 -11.68
C LEU A 313 -32.29 -42.26 -12.59
N TYR A 314 -30.97 -42.21 -12.73
CA TYR A 314 -30.22 -43.12 -13.60
C TYR A 314 -30.11 -44.54 -13.02
N THR A 315 -29.98 -44.66 -11.70
CA THR A 315 -29.77 -45.96 -11.02
C THR A 315 -31.03 -46.55 -10.40
N ASN A 316 -32.13 -45.80 -10.35
CA ASN A 316 -33.35 -46.11 -9.58
C ASN A 316 -33.12 -46.37 -8.07
N ILE A 317 -31.98 -45.91 -7.52
CA ILE A 317 -31.70 -46.00 -6.08
C ILE A 317 -32.23 -44.75 -5.39
N ILE A 318 -33.10 -44.92 -4.39
CA ILE A 318 -33.65 -43.80 -3.60
C ILE A 318 -32.81 -43.61 -2.34
N PHE A 319 -32.27 -42.41 -2.15
CA PHE A 319 -31.54 -42.07 -0.93
C PHE A 319 -32.47 -41.52 0.14
N PRO A 320 -32.27 -41.87 1.43
CA PRO A 320 -32.96 -41.23 2.54
C PRO A 320 -32.68 -39.72 2.54
N THR A 321 -33.72 -38.90 2.43
CA THR A 321 -33.61 -37.44 2.24
C THR A 321 -32.79 -36.76 3.33
N LYS A 322 -32.99 -37.14 4.59
CA LYS A 322 -32.24 -36.60 5.73
C LYS A 322 -30.74 -36.87 5.61
N ILE A 323 -30.35 -38.09 5.25
CA ILE A 323 -28.94 -38.49 5.10
C ILE A 323 -28.32 -37.77 3.90
N LEU A 324 -29.07 -37.67 2.80
CA LEU A 324 -28.64 -36.96 1.60
C LEU A 324 -28.35 -35.48 1.89
N TYR A 325 -29.25 -34.77 2.58
CA TYR A 325 -29.02 -33.36 2.92
C TYR A 325 -27.82 -33.18 3.84
N ILE A 326 -27.65 -34.04 4.84
CA ILE A 326 -26.47 -34.01 5.72
C ILE A 326 -25.19 -34.21 4.89
N ALA A 327 -25.15 -35.22 4.00
CA ALA A 327 -23.99 -35.48 3.18
C ALA A 327 -23.68 -34.33 2.22
N ILE A 328 -24.68 -33.76 1.53
CA ILE A 328 -24.51 -32.60 0.66
C ILE A 328 -23.89 -31.43 1.42
N SER A 329 -24.42 -31.12 2.62
CA SER A 329 -23.89 -30.03 3.44
C SER A 329 -22.46 -30.29 3.89
N VAL A 330 -22.15 -31.50 4.37
CA VAL A 330 -20.79 -31.86 4.82
C VAL A 330 -19.80 -31.79 3.67
N TYR A 331 -20.15 -32.31 2.49
CA TYR A 331 -19.27 -32.28 1.32
C TYR A 331 -19.02 -30.86 0.84
N ALA A 332 -20.07 -30.04 0.72
CA ALA A 332 -19.94 -28.65 0.31
C ALA A 332 -19.12 -27.81 1.31
N ILE A 333 -19.34 -28.00 2.62
CA ILE A 333 -18.55 -27.35 3.68
C ILE A 333 -17.08 -27.79 3.59
N THR A 334 -16.82 -29.08 3.36
CA THR A 334 -15.44 -29.60 3.29
C THR A 334 -14.66 -29.02 2.10
N TRP A 335 -15.24 -28.99 0.91
CA TRP A 335 -14.59 -28.38 -0.26
C TRP A 335 -14.41 -26.88 -0.11
N THR A 336 -15.42 -26.16 0.39
CA THR A 336 -15.31 -24.70 0.61
C THR A 336 -14.29 -24.36 1.70
N LEU A 337 -14.19 -25.17 2.76
CA LEU A 337 -13.16 -25.02 3.78
C LEU A 337 -11.76 -25.30 3.22
N SER A 338 -11.60 -26.34 2.41
CA SER A 338 -10.34 -26.61 1.69
C SER A 338 -9.94 -25.44 0.79
N ASN A 339 -10.93 -24.84 0.10
CA ASN A 339 -10.76 -23.66 -0.73
C ASN A 339 -10.32 -22.43 0.06
N PHE A 340 -10.83 -22.27 1.28
CA PHE A 340 -10.40 -21.22 2.20
C PHE A 340 -8.97 -21.43 2.70
N VAL A 341 -8.64 -22.64 3.14
CA VAL A 341 -7.31 -22.97 3.68
C VAL A 341 -6.22 -22.78 2.63
N LEU A 342 -6.43 -23.32 1.42
CA LEU A 342 -5.46 -23.29 0.32
C LEU A 342 -5.48 -21.98 -0.49
N GLY A 343 -6.19 -20.95 0.00
CA GLY A 343 -6.16 -19.61 -0.57
C GLY A 343 -6.87 -19.45 -1.90
N GLY A 344 -7.84 -20.30 -2.22
CA GLY A 344 -8.67 -20.13 -3.41
C GLY A 344 -9.59 -18.91 -3.37
N TYR A 345 -9.79 -18.31 -2.19
CA TYR A 345 -10.46 -17.00 -2.01
C TYR A 345 -9.50 -15.81 -1.95
N ASP A 346 -8.18 -16.04 -1.96
CA ASP A 346 -7.20 -14.97 -1.92
C ASP A 346 -7.12 -14.26 -3.27
N LYS A 347 -7.02 -12.93 -3.25
CA LYS A 347 -6.90 -12.11 -4.46
C LYS A 347 -5.43 -11.90 -4.83
N PRO A 348 -5.06 -11.96 -6.13
CA PRO A 348 -5.90 -12.37 -7.25
C PRO A 348 -6.17 -13.89 -7.25
N TYR A 349 -7.37 -14.30 -7.68
CA TYR A 349 -7.84 -15.69 -7.58
C TYR A 349 -7.00 -16.62 -8.44
N LYS A 350 -6.36 -17.63 -7.85
CA LYS A 350 -5.47 -18.56 -8.54
C LYS A 350 -6.24 -19.82 -8.94
N THR A 351 -6.25 -20.18 -10.23
CA THR A 351 -6.86 -21.44 -10.69
C THR A 351 -6.18 -22.68 -10.12
N GLY A 352 -4.86 -22.66 -9.95
CA GLY A 352 -4.13 -23.75 -9.30
C GLY A 352 -4.56 -24.01 -7.85
N ALA A 353 -5.00 -22.98 -7.12
CA ALA A 353 -5.52 -23.15 -5.76
C ALA A 353 -6.87 -23.89 -5.74
N LEU A 354 -7.74 -23.64 -6.72
CA LEU A 354 -9.01 -24.35 -6.88
C LEU A 354 -8.80 -25.86 -7.07
N ILE A 355 -7.89 -26.23 -7.97
CA ILE A 355 -7.59 -27.64 -8.28
C ILE A 355 -7.08 -28.34 -7.01
N LYS A 356 -6.10 -27.74 -6.32
CA LYS A 356 -5.58 -28.26 -5.05
C LYS A 356 -6.68 -28.40 -4.00
N SER A 357 -7.63 -27.47 -3.96
CA SER A 357 -8.75 -27.47 -3.01
C SER A 357 -9.78 -28.56 -3.30
N ALA A 358 -10.11 -28.77 -4.58
CA ALA A 358 -10.97 -29.87 -5.00
C ALA A 358 -10.34 -31.23 -4.63
N LEU A 359 -9.05 -31.41 -4.94
CA LEU A 359 -8.31 -32.64 -4.61
C LEU A 359 -8.23 -32.87 -3.10
N ALA A 360 -7.82 -31.86 -2.32
CA ALA A 360 -7.69 -31.97 -0.87
C ALA A 360 -9.04 -32.27 -0.21
N GLY A 361 -10.09 -31.54 -0.57
CA GLY A 361 -11.44 -31.78 -0.04
C GLY A 361 -11.96 -33.17 -0.39
N THR A 362 -11.70 -33.66 -1.61
CA THR A 362 -12.10 -35.01 -2.03
C THR A 362 -11.36 -36.09 -1.26
N ILE A 363 -10.06 -35.93 -1.00
CA ILE A 363 -9.29 -36.86 -0.16
C ILE A 363 -9.86 -36.90 1.26
N ILE A 364 -10.17 -35.74 1.85
CA ILE A 364 -10.77 -35.65 3.19
C ILE A 364 -12.13 -36.35 3.22
N ILE A 365 -13.00 -36.06 2.24
CA ILE A 365 -14.33 -36.66 2.14
C ILE A 365 -14.22 -38.17 1.97
N LEU A 366 -13.37 -38.68 1.06
CA LEU A 366 -13.21 -40.12 0.83
C LEU A 366 -12.62 -40.84 2.06
N SER A 367 -11.71 -40.20 2.79
CA SER A 367 -11.13 -40.75 4.03
C SER A 367 -12.18 -40.86 5.13
N ALA A 368 -12.97 -39.81 5.35
CA ALA A 368 -14.08 -39.84 6.30
C ALA A 368 -15.17 -40.83 5.87
N TYR A 369 -15.49 -40.85 4.58
CA TYR A 369 -16.47 -41.75 3.97
C TYR A 369 -16.09 -43.22 4.18
N ALA A 370 -14.80 -43.57 4.12
CA ALA A 370 -14.31 -44.93 4.34
C ALA A 370 -14.57 -45.45 5.77
N LEU A 371 -14.75 -44.54 6.75
CA LEU A 371 -15.03 -44.86 8.14
C LEU A 371 -16.54 -44.94 8.45
N LEU A 372 -17.42 -44.59 7.50
CA LEU A 372 -18.86 -44.58 7.73
C LEU A 372 -19.45 -46.01 7.68
N PRO A 373 -20.51 -46.30 8.46
CA PRO A 373 -21.31 -47.53 8.30
C PRO A 373 -21.88 -47.68 6.89
N LYS A 374 -22.07 -48.93 6.43
CA LYS A 374 -22.50 -49.22 5.04
C LYS A 374 -23.89 -48.68 4.72
N GLU A 375 -24.74 -48.49 5.74
CA GLU A 375 -26.13 -48.04 5.61
C GLU A 375 -26.24 -46.56 5.19
N ILE A 376 -25.18 -45.78 5.41
CA ILE A 376 -25.14 -44.34 5.10
C ILE A 376 -24.13 -44.01 4.00
N GLN A 377 -23.55 -45.03 3.39
CA GLN A 377 -22.55 -44.92 2.33
C GLN A 377 -23.23 -44.80 0.95
N PHE A 378 -23.11 -43.63 0.32
CA PHE A 378 -23.51 -43.38 -1.07
C PHE A 378 -22.43 -43.73 -2.07
N SER A 379 -22.79 -43.99 -3.33
CA SER A 379 -21.80 -44.25 -4.39
C SER A 379 -20.66 -43.22 -4.42
N ARG A 380 -19.41 -43.72 -4.41
CA ARG A 380 -18.20 -42.89 -4.52
C ARG A 380 -18.18 -42.05 -5.79
N SER A 381 -18.88 -42.50 -6.83
CA SER A 381 -19.06 -41.73 -8.07
C SER A 381 -19.73 -40.38 -7.81
N ILE A 382 -20.70 -40.31 -6.88
CA ILE A 382 -21.33 -39.03 -6.49
C ILE A 382 -20.29 -38.08 -5.93
N ILE A 383 -19.36 -38.56 -5.09
CA ILE A 383 -18.29 -37.74 -4.50
C ILE A 383 -17.35 -37.23 -5.60
N LEU A 384 -16.93 -38.10 -6.53
CA LEU A 384 -16.02 -37.73 -7.62
C LEU A 384 -16.65 -36.73 -8.60
N PHE A 385 -17.89 -36.97 -9.05
CA PHE A 385 -18.61 -36.03 -9.91
C PHE A 385 -18.92 -34.72 -9.20
N SER A 386 -19.22 -34.77 -7.90
CA SER A 386 -19.42 -33.57 -7.08
C SER A 386 -18.14 -32.75 -6.93
N SER A 387 -16.97 -33.39 -6.86
CA SER A 387 -15.67 -32.70 -6.88
C SER A 387 -15.45 -31.93 -8.19
N LEU A 388 -15.82 -32.53 -9.32
CA LEU A 388 -15.75 -31.87 -10.64
C LEU A 388 -16.77 -30.73 -10.73
N GLY A 389 -17.98 -30.95 -10.23
CA GLY A 389 -19.03 -29.94 -10.12
C GLY A 389 -18.61 -28.74 -9.27
N PHE A 390 -18.02 -28.98 -8.09
CA PHE A 390 -17.44 -27.96 -7.23
C PHE A 390 -16.39 -27.12 -7.98
N LEU A 391 -15.47 -27.77 -8.70
CA LEU A 391 -14.42 -27.09 -9.45
C LEU A 391 -15.00 -26.19 -10.55
N LEU A 392 -15.96 -26.72 -11.33
CA LEU A 392 -16.62 -25.98 -12.41
C LEU A 392 -17.36 -24.76 -11.88
N VAL A 393 -18.22 -24.95 -10.88
CA VAL A 393 -19.04 -23.87 -10.31
C VAL A 393 -18.17 -22.82 -9.62
N SER A 394 -17.17 -23.25 -8.85
CA SER A 394 -16.24 -22.32 -8.19
C SER A 394 -15.45 -21.49 -9.21
N PHE A 395 -15.09 -22.08 -10.36
CA PHE A 395 -14.47 -21.34 -11.46
C PHE A 395 -15.44 -20.32 -12.08
N LEU A 396 -16.67 -20.72 -12.39
CA LEU A 396 -17.71 -19.83 -12.94
C LEU A 396 -18.02 -18.66 -12.01
N ASN A 397 -18.15 -18.92 -10.71
CA ASN A 397 -18.37 -17.87 -9.71
C ASN A 397 -17.23 -16.83 -9.73
N ARG A 398 -15.98 -17.26 -9.93
CA ARG A 398 -14.84 -16.33 -10.04
C ARG A 398 -14.86 -15.52 -11.34
N VAL A 399 -15.31 -16.11 -12.45
CA VAL A 399 -15.53 -15.38 -13.71
C VAL A 399 -16.60 -14.32 -13.50
N ILE A 400 -17.74 -14.65 -12.89
CA ILE A 400 -18.80 -13.68 -12.56
C ILE A 400 -18.25 -12.56 -11.67
N PHE A 401 -17.53 -12.89 -10.61
CA PHE A 401 -16.93 -11.89 -9.71
C PHE A 401 -15.88 -11.02 -10.40
N HIS A 402 -15.19 -11.56 -11.40
CA HIS A 402 -14.27 -10.79 -12.22
C HIS A 402 -15.00 -9.79 -13.11
N LEU A 403 -16.07 -10.22 -13.78
CA LEU A 403 -16.92 -9.36 -14.61
C LEU A 403 -17.62 -8.25 -13.81
N LEU A 404 -18.04 -8.55 -12.57
CA LEU A 404 -18.59 -7.57 -11.63
C LEU A 404 -17.54 -6.61 -11.03
N GLY A 405 -16.25 -6.80 -11.33
CA GLY A 405 -15.14 -6.00 -10.78
C GLY A 405 -14.87 -6.23 -9.29
N TRP A 406 -15.44 -7.28 -8.69
CA TRP A 406 -15.28 -7.61 -7.27
C TRP A 406 -14.06 -8.51 -7.00
N GLY A 407 -13.42 -9.04 -8.05
CA GLY A 407 -12.15 -9.78 -7.97
C GLY A 407 -11.38 -9.76 -9.28
N LYS A 408 -10.11 -10.18 -9.23
CA LYS A 408 -9.29 -10.41 -10.43
C LYS A 408 -8.97 -11.89 -10.51
N LEU A 409 -9.35 -12.54 -11.60
CA LEU A 409 -8.90 -13.90 -11.88
C LEU A 409 -7.46 -13.83 -12.36
N LYS A 410 -6.54 -14.48 -11.65
CA LYS A 410 -5.17 -14.62 -12.12
C LYS A 410 -5.16 -15.76 -13.14
N THR A 411 -5.11 -15.41 -14.42
CA THR A 411 -4.65 -16.34 -15.44
C THR A 411 -3.19 -16.69 -15.12
N SER A 412 -2.80 -17.96 -15.21
CA SER A 412 -1.46 -18.43 -14.82
C SER A 412 -0.34 -17.84 -15.67
N LEU A 413 -0.69 -17.22 -16.79
CA LEU A 413 0.20 -16.41 -17.60
C LEU A 413 0.35 -15.06 -16.89
N LYS A 414 1.56 -14.74 -16.38
CA LYS A 414 1.87 -13.32 -16.09
C LYS A 414 1.54 -12.57 -17.38
N GLU A 415 0.65 -11.59 -17.34
CA GLU A 415 0.35 -10.79 -18.52
C GLU A 415 1.68 -10.27 -19.06
N LYS A 416 2.00 -10.65 -20.30
CA LYS A 416 3.18 -10.11 -20.94
C LYS A 416 2.95 -8.61 -21.08
N LYS A 417 3.88 -7.81 -20.59
CA LYS A 417 3.78 -6.35 -20.64
C LYS A 417 4.74 -5.81 -21.69
N SER A 418 4.28 -4.84 -22.45
CA SER A 418 5.14 -4.03 -23.31
C SER A 418 5.62 -2.81 -22.55
N PHE A 419 6.93 -2.56 -22.59
CA PHE A 419 7.59 -1.50 -21.85
C PHE A 419 8.26 -0.50 -22.80
N ALA A 420 8.27 0.78 -22.42
CA ALA A 420 9.16 1.77 -22.99
C ALA A 420 10.09 2.29 -21.90
N ILE A 421 11.40 2.26 -22.12
CA ILE A 421 12.41 2.82 -21.22
C ILE A 421 12.93 4.12 -21.84
N VAL A 422 12.76 5.23 -21.13
CA VAL A 422 13.26 6.54 -21.52
C VAL A 422 14.56 6.80 -20.78
N GLY A 423 15.68 6.77 -21.49
CA GLY A 423 17.01 6.99 -20.90
C GLY A 423 18.17 6.62 -21.82
N SER A 424 19.38 6.80 -21.31
CA SER A 424 20.63 6.45 -21.98
C SER A 424 20.74 4.92 -22.17
N LYS A 425 21.63 4.48 -23.06
CA LYS A 425 21.84 3.04 -23.31
C LYS A 425 22.30 2.28 -22.07
N GLN A 426 23.16 2.89 -21.26
CA GLN A 426 23.66 2.29 -20.02
C GLN A 426 22.52 2.07 -19.01
N GLU A 427 21.72 3.10 -18.73
CA GLU A 427 20.60 2.98 -17.82
C GLU A 427 19.50 2.09 -18.40
N GLY A 428 19.24 2.17 -19.71
CA GLY A 428 18.32 1.29 -20.43
C GLY A 428 18.63 -0.19 -20.19
N ASN A 429 19.87 -0.61 -20.41
CA ASN A 429 20.30 -1.99 -20.17
C ASN A 429 20.17 -2.39 -18.69
N ARG A 430 20.46 -1.47 -17.76
CA ARG A 430 20.27 -1.71 -16.32
C ARG A 430 18.81 -1.97 -15.97
N ILE A 431 17.89 -1.16 -16.52
CA ILE A 431 16.45 -1.33 -16.30
C ILE A 431 15.95 -2.60 -16.98
N GLN A 432 16.43 -2.93 -18.19
CA GLN A 432 16.11 -4.18 -18.85
C GLN A 432 16.46 -5.37 -17.94
N ASN A 433 17.68 -5.43 -17.41
CA ASN A 433 18.11 -6.50 -16.50
C ASN A 433 17.22 -6.59 -15.25
N LEU A 434 16.83 -5.46 -14.69
CA LEU A 434 15.92 -5.43 -13.54
C LEU A 434 14.52 -5.93 -13.90
N LEU A 435 13.99 -5.55 -15.07
CA LEU A 435 12.67 -5.97 -15.55
C LEU A 435 12.66 -7.46 -15.90
N GLU A 436 13.71 -8.00 -16.50
CA GLU A 436 13.83 -9.42 -16.85
C GLU A 436 13.77 -10.34 -15.61
N GLN A 437 14.28 -9.87 -14.47
CA GLN A 437 14.24 -10.63 -13.23
C GLN A 437 12.83 -10.73 -12.62
N VAL A 438 11.92 -9.81 -12.94
CA VAL A 438 10.67 -9.69 -12.18
C VAL A 438 9.41 -9.67 -13.03
N ALA A 439 9.47 -9.17 -14.27
CA ALA A 439 8.37 -9.08 -15.21
C ALA A 439 8.51 -10.09 -16.37
N GLN A 440 7.38 -10.49 -16.97
CA GLN A 440 7.39 -11.15 -18.28
C GLN A 440 7.24 -10.08 -19.35
N ILE A 441 8.34 -9.78 -20.03
CA ILE A 441 8.41 -8.75 -21.06
C ILE A 441 7.87 -9.33 -22.37
N GLU A 442 6.87 -8.68 -22.97
CA GLU A 442 6.43 -9.00 -24.34
C GLU A 442 7.35 -8.34 -25.36
N LYS A 443 7.50 -7.03 -25.21
CA LYS A 443 8.29 -6.14 -26.06
C LYS A 443 8.91 -5.06 -25.19
N LEU A 444 10.13 -4.69 -25.53
CA LEU A 444 10.87 -3.64 -24.87
C LEU A 444 11.28 -2.62 -25.93
N TYR A 445 11.01 -1.36 -25.66
CA TYR A 445 11.40 -0.25 -26.51
C TYR A 445 12.28 0.71 -25.72
N PHE A 446 13.36 1.16 -26.33
CA PHE A 446 14.21 2.18 -25.76
C PHE A 446 13.94 3.51 -26.46
N VAL A 447 13.82 4.57 -25.68
CA VAL A 447 13.48 5.91 -26.13
C VAL A 447 14.57 6.86 -25.67
N ASN A 448 15.17 7.56 -26.64
CA ASN A 448 16.23 8.52 -26.37
C ASN A 448 15.63 9.84 -25.83
N PRO A 449 16.04 10.33 -24.65
CA PRO A 449 15.53 11.58 -24.10
C PRO A 449 16.02 12.84 -24.85
N GLU A 450 17.17 12.79 -25.53
CA GLU A 450 17.73 13.95 -26.24
C GLU A 450 17.34 13.96 -27.74
N PRO A 451 16.90 15.11 -28.30
CA PRO A 451 16.67 15.26 -29.73
C PRO A 451 17.99 15.20 -30.52
N SER A 452 17.98 14.46 -31.61
CA SER A 452 19.14 14.11 -32.46
C SER A 452 19.80 15.31 -33.16
N ASN A 453 20.46 16.21 -32.44
CA ASN A 453 21.32 17.25 -33.03
C ASN A 453 22.82 16.89 -33.00
N SER A 454 23.22 15.77 -32.39
CA SER A 454 24.57 15.26 -32.47
C SER A 454 24.65 14.07 -33.45
N LYS A 455 25.27 14.30 -34.61
CA LYS A 455 25.62 13.25 -35.60
C LYS A 455 26.60 12.17 -35.10
N ASN A 456 26.93 12.15 -33.81
CA ASN A 456 27.75 11.12 -33.20
C ASN A 456 27.00 10.53 -32.00
N ASN A 457 26.64 9.24 -32.10
CA ASN A 457 26.07 8.34 -31.08
C ASN A 457 24.56 8.44 -30.75
N SER A 458 23.66 8.43 -31.75
CA SER A 458 22.26 8.04 -31.49
C SER A 458 22.21 6.56 -31.10
N SER A 459 21.96 6.27 -29.81
CA SER A 459 22.05 4.92 -29.25
C SER A 459 20.80 4.05 -29.45
N PHE A 460 19.67 4.64 -29.86
CA PHE A 460 18.37 3.98 -30.09
C PHE A 460 17.59 4.68 -31.20
N ASP A 461 16.73 3.95 -31.92
CA ASP A 461 16.02 4.44 -33.11
C ASP A 461 14.78 5.30 -32.81
N ILE A 462 14.37 5.42 -31.54
CA ILE A 462 13.12 6.11 -31.14
C ILE A 462 13.45 7.35 -30.29
N GLU A 463 12.92 8.50 -30.71
CA GLU A 463 13.08 9.79 -30.03
C GLU A 463 11.97 10.06 -29.01
N LEU A 464 12.23 10.95 -28.03
CA LEU A 464 11.26 11.32 -26.99
C LEU A 464 9.95 11.90 -27.55
N ASN A 465 10.03 12.67 -28.65
CA ASN A 465 8.86 13.24 -29.34
C ASN A 465 7.93 12.15 -29.92
N GLN A 466 8.47 10.97 -30.27
CA GLN A 466 7.75 9.81 -30.80
C GLN A 466 7.19 8.92 -29.69
N LEU A 467 7.52 9.15 -28.41
CA LEU A 467 7.03 8.35 -27.28
C LEU A 467 5.49 8.27 -27.27
N TYR A 468 4.83 9.37 -27.62
CA TYR A 468 3.37 9.42 -27.69
C TYR A 468 2.80 8.43 -28.71
N ASP A 469 3.33 8.46 -29.94
CA ASP A 469 2.90 7.56 -31.00
C ASP A 469 3.32 6.12 -30.73
N LEU A 470 4.50 5.90 -30.13
CA LEU A 470 4.95 4.59 -29.69
C LEU A 470 3.95 3.97 -28.71
N VAL A 471 3.59 4.71 -27.65
CA VAL A 471 2.66 4.26 -26.63
C VAL A 471 1.31 3.89 -27.22
N ARG A 472 0.80 4.72 -28.15
CA ARG A 472 -0.48 4.52 -28.81
C ARG A 472 -0.47 3.36 -29.81
N ILE A 473 0.50 3.31 -30.72
CA ILE A 473 0.58 2.34 -31.82
C ILE A 473 1.01 0.97 -31.31
N LYS A 474 2.03 0.91 -30.44
CA LYS A 474 2.55 -0.35 -29.89
C LYS A 474 1.83 -0.80 -28.62
N LYS A 475 0.83 -0.03 -28.14
CA LYS A 475 0.03 -0.32 -26.94
C LYS A 475 0.91 -0.60 -25.70
N ILE A 476 1.87 0.29 -25.45
CA ILE A 476 2.77 0.19 -24.29
C ILE A 476 1.96 0.21 -22.99
N ASN A 477 2.29 -0.69 -22.06
CA ASN A 477 1.63 -0.78 -20.76
C ASN A 477 2.32 0.08 -19.71
N GLU A 478 3.66 0.08 -19.71
CA GLU A 478 4.47 0.78 -18.71
C GLU A 478 5.58 1.59 -19.37
N VAL A 479 5.73 2.83 -18.90
CA VAL A 479 6.85 3.71 -19.29
C VAL A 479 7.73 3.94 -18.07
N VAL A 480 9.03 3.66 -18.22
CA VAL A 480 10.04 3.82 -17.18
C VAL A 480 10.95 4.99 -17.55
N PHE A 481 10.98 6.03 -16.72
CA PHE A 481 11.86 7.19 -16.86
C PHE A 481 13.12 7.00 -16.03
N CYS A 482 14.29 7.11 -16.66
CA CYS A 482 15.58 7.10 -15.98
C CYS A 482 15.91 8.52 -15.49
N ALA A 483 15.75 8.81 -14.20
CA ALA A 483 15.93 10.16 -13.64
C ALA A 483 17.36 10.72 -13.75
N LYS A 484 18.31 9.88 -14.17
CA LYS A 484 19.67 10.28 -14.56
C LYS A 484 19.68 11.07 -15.88
N ASP A 485 18.84 10.66 -16.83
CA ASP A 485 18.93 11.03 -18.25
C ASP A 485 17.77 11.91 -18.73
N ILE A 486 16.67 11.99 -17.97
CA ILE A 486 15.54 12.88 -18.24
C ILE A 486 15.24 13.75 -17.03
N SER A 487 14.88 15.01 -17.27
CA SER A 487 14.54 15.97 -16.23
C SER A 487 13.22 15.60 -15.53
N ALA A 488 13.06 16.08 -14.29
CA ALA A 488 11.78 15.95 -13.59
C ALA A 488 10.68 16.74 -14.32
N GLN A 489 11.02 17.90 -14.89
CA GLN A 489 10.12 18.71 -15.71
C GLN A 489 9.57 17.96 -16.92
N ASP A 490 10.43 17.39 -17.76
CA ASP A 490 9.99 16.63 -18.95
C ASP A 490 9.16 15.41 -18.54
N THR A 491 9.57 14.72 -17.47
CA THR A 491 8.84 13.58 -16.91
C THR A 491 7.41 13.97 -16.53
N ILE A 492 7.25 15.06 -15.76
CA ILE A 492 5.97 15.58 -15.29
C ILE A 492 5.08 16.03 -16.46
N GLU A 493 5.65 16.71 -17.45
CA GLU A 493 4.93 17.16 -18.65
C GLU A 493 4.41 15.97 -19.46
N ILE A 494 5.27 14.99 -19.72
CA ILE A 494 4.93 13.77 -20.46
C ILE A 494 3.82 13.00 -19.72
N MET A 495 3.98 12.75 -18.42
CA MET A 495 2.98 12.07 -17.60
C MET A 495 1.62 12.79 -17.67
N SER A 496 1.63 14.12 -17.54
CA SER A 496 0.42 14.93 -17.59
C SER A 496 -0.28 14.84 -18.95
N ARG A 497 0.48 14.82 -20.05
CA ARG A 497 -0.04 14.69 -21.41
C ARG A 497 -0.73 13.34 -21.64
N PHE A 498 -0.18 12.25 -21.10
CA PHE A 498 -0.75 10.91 -21.26
C PHE A 498 -1.99 10.63 -20.39
N SER A 499 -2.16 11.37 -19.29
CA SER A 499 -3.25 11.13 -18.32
C SER A 499 -4.66 11.14 -18.91
N SER A 500 -4.85 11.72 -20.11
CA SER A 500 -6.14 11.88 -20.79
C SER A 500 -6.47 10.82 -21.84
N ILE A 501 -5.50 10.00 -22.29
CA ILE A 501 -5.65 9.24 -23.56
C ILE A 501 -5.61 7.73 -23.38
N GLN A 502 -4.78 7.19 -22.48
CA GLN A 502 -4.63 5.73 -22.34
C GLN A 502 -4.22 5.34 -20.90
N LYS A 503 -4.65 4.14 -20.47
CA LYS A 503 -4.18 3.54 -19.21
C LYS A 503 -2.73 3.07 -19.39
N VAL A 504 -1.79 3.97 -19.12
CA VAL A 504 -0.36 3.70 -19.05
C VAL A 504 0.07 3.90 -17.61
N ASP A 505 0.92 3.01 -17.10
CA ASP A 505 1.54 3.19 -15.79
C ASP A 505 2.95 3.78 -15.96
N PHE A 506 3.28 4.75 -15.12
CA PHE A 506 4.58 5.42 -15.12
C PHE A 506 5.42 4.95 -13.94
N LYS A 507 6.72 4.81 -14.20
CA LYS A 507 7.74 4.50 -13.22
C LYS A 507 8.94 5.42 -13.39
N ILE A 508 9.57 5.78 -12.29
CA ILE A 508 10.82 6.55 -12.25
C ILE A 508 11.88 5.68 -11.61
N SER A 509 13.04 5.57 -12.27
CA SER A 509 14.22 4.89 -11.76
C SER A 509 15.25 5.92 -11.30
N GLN A 510 15.70 5.79 -10.05
CA GLN A 510 16.80 6.62 -9.56
C GLN A 510 18.16 6.02 -9.97
N PRO A 511 19.18 6.86 -10.23
CA PRO A 511 20.51 6.39 -10.60
C PRO A 511 21.07 5.42 -9.56
N ASN A 512 21.72 4.33 -9.99
CA ASN A 512 22.36 3.34 -9.11
C ASN A 512 21.44 2.65 -8.09
N THR A 513 20.12 2.67 -8.29
CA THR A 513 19.15 2.00 -7.40
C THR A 513 18.57 0.74 -8.04
N LEU A 514 18.23 -0.26 -7.22
CA LEU A 514 17.61 -1.52 -7.68
C LEU A 514 16.07 -1.46 -7.66
N PHE A 515 15.47 -0.29 -7.49
CA PHE A 515 14.02 -0.14 -7.37
C PHE A 515 13.45 0.83 -8.40
N LEU A 516 12.17 0.63 -8.74
CA LEU A 516 11.37 1.51 -9.58
C LEU A 516 10.20 2.06 -8.75
N ILE A 517 10.00 3.37 -8.78
CA ILE A 517 8.91 4.03 -8.05
C ILE A 517 7.82 4.41 -9.05
N GLY A 518 6.55 4.08 -8.79
CA GLY A 518 5.50 4.30 -9.77
C GLY A 518 4.07 4.33 -9.23
N SER A 519 3.13 4.33 -10.17
CA SER A 519 1.75 4.78 -10.03
C SER A 519 0.74 3.89 -9.27
N ASN A 520 1.13 2.70 -8.79
CA ASN A 520 0.19 1.64 -8.33
C ASN A 520 0.30 1.24 -6.84
N SER A 521 0.87 2.09 -6.00
CA SER A 521 1.44 1.67 -4.71
C SER A 521 0.49 1.65 -3.49
N ILE A 522 -0.83 1.77 -3.70
CA ILE A 522 -1.80 1.86 -2.59
C ILE A 522 -2.09 0.49 -1.91
N HIS A 523 -1.90 -0.64 -2.60
CA HIS A 523 -2.28 -1.98 -2.09
C HIS A 523 -1.21 -3.06 -2.20
N SER A 524 -0.26 -2.91 -3.10
CA SER A 524 1.09 -3.41 -2.92
C SER A 524 1.88 -2.20 -2.47
N SER A 525 2.60 -2.24 -1.33
CA SER A 525 3.85 -1.47 -1.22
C SER A 525 4.49 -1.57 -2.59
N GLY A 526 4.68 -0.44 -3.28
CA GLY A 526 4.76 -0.38 -4.75
C GLY A 526 5.59 -1.53 -5.32
N ASP A 527 5.46 -1.84 -6.60
CA ASP A 527 6.46 -2.72 -7.23
C ASP A 527 7.85 -2.03 -7.28
N LEU A 528 8.36 -1.49 -6.15
CA LEU A 528 9.64 -1.88 -5.58
C LEU A 528 9.90 -3.32 -6.00
N TYR A 529 10.64 -3.44 -7.08
CA TYR A 529 11.36 -4.65 -7.45
C TYR A 529 12.44 -4.94 -6.40
N MET A 530 12.06 -4.96 -5.11
CA MET A 530 12.84 -5.58 -4.07
C MET A 530 12.72 -7.08 -4.28
N MET A 531 13.86 -7.78 -4.27
CA MET A 531 13.86 -9.23 -4.10
C MET A 531 12.87 -9.60 -3.00
N ASP A 532 11.93 -10.47 -3.34
CA ASP A 532 10.66 -10.74 -2.66
C ASP A 532 10.87 -11.29 -1.22
N MET A 533 11.30 -10.45 -0.28
CA MET A 533 11.67 -10.79 1.12
C MET A 533 10.46 -11.03 2.04
N ASN A 534 9.24 -11.12 1.49
CA ASN A 534 8.00 -11.05 2.28
C ASN A 534 7.07 -12.26 2.09
N THR A 535 7.61 -13.43 1.74
CA THR A 535 6.77 -14.61 1.49
C THR A 535 6.09 -15.11 2.75
N ILE A 536 6.73 -15.03 3.92
CA ILE A 536 6.14 -15.47 5.19
C ILE A 536 4.86 -14.71 5.57
N ASN A 537 4.73 -13.44 5.15
CA ASN A 537 3.56 -12.61 5.39
C ASN A 537 2.48 -12.71 4.31
N LYS A 538 2.65 -13.59 3.32
CA LYS A 538 1.55 -13.93 2.40
C LYS A 538 0.39 -14.49 3.22
N VAL A 539 -0.84 -14.03 2.94
CA VAL A 539 -2.05 -14.42 3.68
C VAL A 539 -2.20 -15.94 3.75
N GLU A 540 -1.89 -16.62 2.65
CA GLU A 540 -1.81 -18.08 2.55
C GLU A 540 -0.87 -18.70 3.60
N ASN A 541 0.36 -18.18 3.69
CA ASN A 541 1.38 -18.68 4.62
C ASN A 541 1.06 -18.39 6.08
N ILE A 542 0.49 -17.22 6.39
CA ILE A 542 0.03 -16.89 7.75
C ILE A 542 -1.07 -17.87 8.19
N ARG A 543 -2.05 -18.17 7.32
CA ARG A 543 -3.11 -19.15 7.63
C ARG A 543 -2.53 -20.54 7.80
N LEU A 544 -1.67 -20.98 6.87
CA LEU A 544 -1.03 -22.29 6.91
C LEU A 544 -0.18 -22.47 8.17
N LYS A 545 0.60 -21.46 8.55
CA LYS A 545 1.36 -21.43 9.82
C LYS A 545 0.44 -21.57 11.02
N ARG A 546 -0.69 -20.85 11.03
CA ARG A 546 -1.65 -20.92 12.13
C ARG A 546 -2.34 -22.29 12.23
N ILE A 547 -2.67 -22.89 11.09
CA ILE A 547 -3.24 -24.25 11.04
C ILE A 547 -2.23 -25.28 11.52
N PHE A 548 -0.97 -25.15 11.08
CA PHE A 548 0.13 -25.97 11.57
C PHE A 548 0.29 -25.85 13.10
N ASP A 549 0.32 -24.63 13.62
CA ASP A 549 0.42 -24.35 15.06
C ASP A 549 -0.72 -25.01 15.86
N ILE A 550 -1.97 -24.85 15.43
CA ILE A 550 -3.14 -25.46 16.10
C ILE A 550 -3.08 -26.99 15.98
N GLY A 551 -2.86 -27.52 14.77
CA GLY A 551 -2.88 -28.96 14.52
C GLY A 551 -1.81 -29.71 15.30
N THR A 552 -0.58 -29.21 15.28
CA THR A 552 0.52 -29.79 16.06
C THR A 552 0.30 -29.62 17.56
N SER A 553 -0.19 -28.46 18.02
CA SER A 553 -0.50 -28.28 19.44
C SER A 553 -1.60 -29.24 19.92
N SER A 554 -2.67 -29.43 19.15
CA SER A 554 -3.73 -30.41 19.45
C SER A 554 -3.17 -31.82 19.55
N MET A 555 -2.31 -32.21 18.61
CA MET A 555 -1.67 -33.53 18.63
C MET A 555 -0.78 -33.69 19.87
N LEU A 556 0.05 -32.69 20.19
CA LEU A 556 0.91 -32.71 21.37
C LEU A 556 0.11 -32.69 22.69
N LEU A 557 -1.07 -32.06 22.73
CA LEU A 557 -1.97 -32.11 23.89
C LEU A 557 -2.57 -33.50 24.09
N ILE A 558 -3.05 -34.13 23.00
CA ILE A 558 -3.61 -35.49 23.04
C ILE A 558 -2.56 -36.49 23.54
N PHE A 559 -1.32 -36.38 23.06
CA PHE A 559 -0.22 -37.27 23.46
C PHE A 559 0.58 -36.77 24.67
N PHE A 560 0.18 -35.65 25.29
CA PHE A 560 0.95 -35.04 26.39
C PHE A 560 1.18 -35.99 27.58
N PRO A 561 0.21 -36.82 28.03
CA PRO A 561 0.44 -37.75 29.13
C PRO A 561 1.61 -38.72 28.88
N PHE A 562 1.81 -39.13 27.62
CA PHE A 562 2.91 -40.00 27.22
C PHE A 562 4.22 -39.23 27.01
N LEU A 563 4.14 -38.00 26.49
CA LEU A 563 5.29 -37.15 26.23
C LEU A 563 5.82 -36.45 27.51
N PHE A 564 5.09 -36.52 28.63
CA PHE A 564 5.45 -35.85 29.88
C PHE A 564 6.89 -36.17 30.32
N PHE A 565 7.29 -37.44 30.27
CA PHE A 565 8.64 -37.86 30.66
C PHE A 565 9.70 -37.63 29.58
N TYR A 566 9.28 -37.32 28.35
CA TYR A 566 10.18 -37.06 27.23
C TYR A 566 10.69 -35.62 27.20
N TYR A 567 9.89 -34.66 27.70
CA TYR A 567 10.29 -33.25 27.77
C TYR A 567 11.27 -32.99 28.91
N LYS A 568 12.28 -32.14 28.68
CA LYS A 568 13.19 -31.71 29.76
C LYS A 568 12.47 -30.93 30.86
N ARG A 569 11.44 -30.16 30.50
CA ARG A 569 10.64 -29.33 31.41
C ARG A 569 9.15 -29.48 31.06
N PRO A 570 8.47 -30.53 31.54
CA PRO A 570 7.12 -30.88 31.08
C PRO A 570 6.06 -29.81 31.33
N LEU A 571 6.05 -29.18 32.51
CA LEU A 571 5.08 -28.13 32.84
C LEU A 571 5.28 -26.87 31.98
N SER A 572 6.53 -26.53 31.66
CA SER A 572 6.85 -25.43 30.75
C SER A 572 6.46 -25.78 29.31
N ALA A 573 6.72 -27.03 28.88
CA ALA A 573 6.29 -27.51 27.58
C ALA A 573 4.76 -27.45 27.42
N LEU A 574 3.99 -27.85 28.45
CA LEU A 574 2.52 -27.71 28.44
C LEU A 574 2.09 -26.25 28.26
N LYS A 575 2.74 -25.32 28.97
CA LYS A 575 2.47 -23.88 28.84
C LYS A 575 2.80 -23.37 27.42
N SER A 576 3.91 -23.81 26.83
CA SER A 576 4.28 -23.49 25.44
C SER A 576 3.24 -24.02 24.45
N ILE A 577 2.84 -25.29 24.58
CA ILE A 577 1.81 -25.92 23.75
C ILE A 577 0.49 -25.14 23.83
N LEU A 578 0.04 -24.76 25.03
CA LEU A 578 -1.19 -23.99 25.22
C LEU A 578 -1.09 -22.56 24.66
N LYS A 579 0.06 -21.89 24.82
CA LYS A 579 0.31 -20.56 24.22
C LYS A 579 0.21 -20.61 22.70
N VAL A 580 0.80 -21.64 22.08
CA VAL A 580 0.72 -21.83 20.63
C VAL A 580 -0.71 -22.19 20.22
N PHE A 581 -1.40 -23.07 20.95
CA PHE A 581 -2.79 -23.44 20.67
C PHE A 581 -3.74 -22.23 20.68
N ILE A 582 -3.68 -21.37 21.69
CA ILE A 582 -4.55 -20.17 21.80
C ILE A 582 -4.07 -19.05 20.85
N GLY A 583 -2.82 -19.11 20.41
CA GLY A 583 -2.25 -18.18 19.42
C GLY A 583 -1.61 -16.94 20.02
N LEU A 584 -1.14 -17.02 21.27
CA LEU A 584 -0.25 -16.02 21.85
C LEU A 584 1.17 -16.14 21.29
N SER A 585 1.56 -17.34 20.87
CA SER A 585 2.86 -17.66 20.27
C SER A 585 2.70 -18.49 19.00
N THR A 586 3.79 -18.66 18.25
CA THR A 586 3.93 -19.65 17.16
C THR A 586 5.06 -20.62 17.50
N TRP A 587 5.11 -21.78 16.85
CA TRP A 587 6.20 -22.73 17.11
C TRP A 587 7.57 -22.19 16.74
N VAL A 588 7.72 -21.74 15.50
CA VAL A 588 9.03 -21.34 14.94
C VAL A 588 9.00 -19.89 14.50
N GLY A 589 10.08 -19.16 14.75
CA GLY A 589 10.26 -17.78 14.31
C GLY A 589 11.72 -17.37 14.27
N TYR A 590 11.98 -16.07 14.22
CA TYR A 590 13.33 -15.56 14.06
C TYR A 590 14.22 -15.83 15.27
N HIS A 591 15.52 -15.86 15.04
CA HIS A 591 16.51 -15.77 16.09
C HIS A 591 16.58 -14.33 16.62
N GLU A 592 16.62 -14.19 17.95
CA GLU A 592 16.77 -12.90 18.63
C GLU A 592 18.17 -12.31 18.36
N ASN A 593 18.31 -10.97 18.31
CA ASN A 593 19.56 -10.22 18.08
C ASN A 593 20.15 -10.13 16.64
N SER A 594 19.40 -10.38 15.56
CA SER A 594 19.89 -9.99 14.22
C SER A 594 19.68 -8.48 14.00
N SER A 595 20.66 -7.67 14.42
CA SER A 595 20.67 -6.20 14.31
C SER A 595 20.76 -5.65 12.87
N TYR A 596 20.92 -6.53 11.88
CA TYR A 596 21.30 -6.11 10.52
C TYR A 596 20.15 -6.01 9.50
N GLU A 597 18.99 -6.63 9.72
CA GLU A 597 17.92 -6.61 8.71
C GLU A 597 16.50 -6.57 9.31
N LYS A 598 15.64 -5.69 8.78
CA LYS A 598 14.25 -5.56 9.25
C LYS A 598 13.36 -6.59 8.57
N LEU A 599 13.12 -7.66 9.31
CA LEU A 599 12.32 -8.80 8.89
C LEU A 599 10.81 -8.53 9.03
N PRO A 600 9.97 -9.24 8.25
CA PRO A 600 8.52 -9.19 8.40
C PRO A 600 8.07 -9.52 9.85
N LYS A 601 7.08 -8.82 10.41
CA LYS A 601 6.64 -9.07 11.81
C LYS A 601 6.06 -10.48 11.99
N LEU A 602 6.52 -11.21 13.01
CA LEU A 602 5.97 -12.49 13.47
C LEU A 602 5.52 -12.40 14.94
N LYS A 603 4.66 -13.34 15.35
CA LYS A 603 4.37 -13.56 16.78
C LYS A 603 5.62 -14.11 17.47
N ASN A 604 5.68 -13.94 18.79
CA ASN A 604 6.71 -14.56 19.61
C ASN A 604 6.77 -16.07 19.33
N ASN A 605 7.98 -16.58 19.15
CA ASN A 605 8.24 -17.97 18.83
C ASN A 605 8.71 -18.76 20.06
N ILE A 606 8.39 -20.06 20.08
CA ILE A 606 8.92 -21.00 21.08
C ILE A 606 10.33 -21.46 20.70
N LEU A 607 10.53 -21.73 19.40
CA LEU A 607 11.79 -22.16 18.81
C LEU A 607 12.27 -21.14 17.78
N SER A 608 13.57 -20.91 17.72
CA SER A 608 14.20 -20.07 16.71
C SER A 608 14.66 -20.90 15.49
N VAL A 609 14.80 -20.26 14.33
CA VAL A 609 15.30 -20.91 13.11
C VAL A 609 16.72 -21.48 13.23
N SER A 610 17.50 -21.05 14.23
CA SER A 610 18.84 -21.55 14.51
C SER A 610 18.88 -22.65 15.57
N ASP A 611 17.74 -23.00 16.19
CA ASP A 611 17.71 -24.01 17.25
C ASP A 611 18.15 -25.39 16.74
N GLY A 612 19.20 -25.93 17.35
CA GLY A 612 19.82 -27.20 16.98
C GLY A 612 20.97 -27.08 15.97
N ILE A 613 21.41 -25.87 15.61
CA ILE A 613 22.59 -25.63 14.76
C ILE A 613 23.70 -25.02 15.64
N VAL A 614 24.89 -25.65 15.67
CA VAL A 614 26.08 -25.17 16.39
C VAL A 614 27.32 -25.41 15.52
N PRO A 615 28.28 -24.47 15.42
CA PRO A 615 28.31 -23.09 15.92
C PRO A 615 27.84 -22.09 14.85
N ILE A 616 27.29 -20.94 15.26
CA ILE A 616 26.76 -19.93 14.32
C ILE A 616 27.28 -18.53 14.68
N ASN A 617 27.94 -17.87 13.73
CA ASN A 617 28.27 -16.45 13.77
C ASN A 617 26.96 -15.61 13.67
N PRO A 618 26.81 -14.49 14.41
CA PRO A 618 25.69 -13.55 14.25
C PRO A 618 25.28 -13.23 12.79
N GLU A 619 26.24 -13.16 11.87
CA GLU A 619 25.98 -12.94 10.44
C GLU A 619 25.19 -14.10 9.80
N THR A 620 25.50 -15.34 10.18
CA THR A 620 24.80 -16.53 9.71
C THR A 620 23.38 -16.61 10.30
N CYS A 621 23.17 -16.18 11.55
CA CYS A 621 21.82 -16.05 12.13
C CYS A 621 20.95 -15.03 11.36
N ALA A 622 21.53 -13.88 10.99
CA ALA A 622 20.84 -12.89 10.16
C ALA A 622 20.46 -13.48 8.80
N LYS A 623 21.39 -14.18 8.12
CA LYS A 623 21.10 -14.88 6.85
C LYS A 623 20.01 -15.94 6.99
N LEU A 624 19.99 -16.72 8.07
CA LEU A 624 18.95 -17.72 8.31
C LEU A 624 17.56 -17.08 8.50
N ASN A 625 17.48 -15.98 9.23
CA ASN A 625 16.24 -15.23 9.38
C ASN A 625 15.71 -14.72 8.03
N VAL A 626 16.60 -14.22 7.17
CA VAL A 626 16.28 -13.74 5.82
C VAL A 626 15.79 -14.88 4.92
N VAL A 627 16.52 -16.00 4.89
CA VAL A 627 16.12 -17.19 4.14
C VAL A 627 14.77 -17.70 4.63
N TYR A 628 14.54 -17.72 5.94
CA TYR A 628 13.25 -18.12 6.51
C TYR A 628 12.11 -17.18 6.11
N ALA A 629 12.34 -15.86 6.11
CA ALA A 629 11.35 -14.87 5.69
C ALA A 629 11.03 -14.95 4.18
N LYS A 630 12.04 -15.32 3.37
CA LYS A 630 11.98 -15.39 1.90
C LYS A 630 11.45 -16.72 1.38
N ASP A 631 11.82 -17.85 1.99
CA ASP A 631 11.53 -19.19 1.50
C ASP A 631 10.67 -20.01 2.50
N TYR A 632 9.81 -19.32 3.24
CA TYR A 632 8.96 -19.93 4.26
C TYR A 632 8.18 -21.15 3.74
N SER A 633 8.24 -22.25 4.49
CA SER A 633 7.44 -23.46 4.26
C SER A 633 7.09 -24.16 5.58
N ILE A 634 5.91 -24.78 5.64
CA ILE A 634 5.49 -25.56 6.82
C ILE A 634 6.44 -26.73 7.09
N PHE A 635 7.03 -27.32 6.05
CA PHE A 635 7.98 -28.42 6.20
C PHE A 635 9.28 -27.98 6.89
N ALA A 636 9.68 -26.72 6.75
CA ALA A 636 10.78 -26.17 7.53
C ALA A 636 10.40 -26.10 9.03
N ASP A 637 9.24 -25.54 9.34
CA ASP A 637 8.72 -25.47 10.72
C ASP A 637 8.59 -26.86 11.35
N LEU A 638 8.01 -27.82 10.63
CA LEU A 638 7.85 -29.21 11.09
C LEU A 638 9.19 -29.86 11.43
N ARG A 639 10.21 -29.68 10.57
CA ARG A 639 11.55 -30.23 10.82
C ARG A 639 12.18 -29.63 12.08
N ILE A 640 12.04 -28.32 12.29
CA ILE A 640 12.57 -27.64 13.48
C ILE A 640 11.86 -28.11 14.74
N VAL A 641 10.52 -28.21 14.71
CA VAL A 641 9.72 -28.70 15.85
C VAL A 641 10.09 -30.15 16.21
N ILE A 642 10.15 -31.06 15.23
CA ILE A 642 10.50 -32.47 15.47
C ILE A 642 11.91 -32.59 16.06
N ARG A 643 12.89 -31.88 15.47
CA ARG A 643 14.28 -31.93 15.92
C ARG A 643 14.46 -31.43 17.35
N ASN A 644 13.67 -30.43 17.74
CA ASN A 644 13.79 -29.77 19.03
C ASN A 644 12.63 -30.11 19.98
N LEU A 645 11.90 -31.20 19.75
CA LEU A 645 10.71 -31.54 20.52
C LEU A 645 11.00 -31.63 22.03
N ARG A 646 12.14 -32.20 22.43
CA ARG A 646 12.58 -32.27 23.85
C ARG A 646 12.78 -30.91 24.54
N HIS A 647 12.94 -29.84 23.75
CA HIS A 647 13.36 -28.50 24.17
C HIS A 647 12.25 -27.43 24.07
N ILE A 648 11.01 -27.85 23.85
CA ILE A 648 9.84 -26.95 23.75
C ILE A 648 9.49 -26.24 25.09
N GLY A 649 10.03 -26.74 26.22
CA GLY A 649 9.76 -26.25 27.58
C GLY A 649 10.99 -25.74 28.31
#